data_AF-A0A918UYG5-F1
#
_entry.id   AF-A0A918UYG5-F1
#
_cell.length_a   1.000
_cell.length_b   1.000
_cell.length_c   1.000
_cell.angle_alpha   90.00
_cell.angle_beta   90.00
_cell.angle_gamma   90.00
#
_symmetry.space_group_name_H-M   'P 1'
#
loop_
_entity.id
_entity.type
_entity.pdbx_description
1 polymer ?
#
loop_
_entity_poly.entity_id
_entity_poly.type
_entity_poly.pdbx_seq_one_letter_code
_entity_poly.pdbx_strand_id
1 'polypeptide(L)'
;MTYALGPEVPLGPFEGAAVTVWSAQGRQARLHAKRSCSYLRTARVTQREVGLDASVVGRLCPSCGAYGSWARPGTGLSIFLGAVTGLGLLYELDRYVKADEDTCSDEEVAHAASVLCRPPSGSGDGLAAEDSAEAAEDEAFEALQEARHVRKIVFAEWGGALASLNRVHQVLELFPWLRPWAEPRVQRKIDYLERLRAQAARLVLRESLVGAAAVSLQQTPALPAGDPVFAPLGTAPQQAEQLTSLWRRWRGRVADSWDPPREQHYLVHHLVSGMSSRRKGREQLLERAQILLAEWEQAARSAAPGDQGERVLVARVPDTVRPAGKARESFPDRLSEWEQGVLASYMITTAGSPPAQPAVTVRVPEPVATRLLSQQSVLSYAEQRPEPSPAAVAVRSQADDSGLGPGVFDDTPVSHRRLLTAEHLRALRSTVRDAEQLYVVLGLETGVEVVALSMLEQRCAAGWQGILLAGASDLPGALIEPRQQAVSEEAAEGSSVWASPVYDPRDPAFGRSLSMAEGERVLVRLCEGRRDVGHALRSLALARSVPDLRDLGDGGYDDRGVARSPFAPAVWNGLLAMEQLDLEPFEPAADSDGRGSGLPLGMLARVQAYTTDAAGRYQGRAHSPGCAHRRAQPGVDRHDEMVTVEELLGNKGFDPCSKCGGYAVRRLTAAQVAYYRAAHQLHDCAQRVRATVWHRSAGDGSATVTALEEFDDLDARTAQACFPDHSQARQWRRAVDRLRRELQGSSAE
;
A
#
# COMPACT_ATOMS: atom_id res chain seq x y z
N MET A 1 23.40 -10.99 17.67
CA MET A 1 22.60 -12.05 18.32
C MET A 1 21.49 -12.49 17.38
N THR A 2 21.00 -13.72 17.49
CA THR A 2 19.90 -14.24 16.66
C THR A 2 18.70 -14.49 17.57
N TYR A 3 17.64 -13.71 17.41
CA TYR A 3 16.42 -13.83 18.21
C TYR A 3 15.51 -14.92 17.64
N ALA A 4 15.85 -16.17 17.95
CA ALA A 4 15.08 -17.34 17.55
C ALA A 4 13.97 -17.62 18.56
N LEU A 5 12.88 -18.25 18.11
CA LEU A 5 11.82 -18.73 19.00
C LEU A 5 12.40 -19.71 20.04
N GLY A 6 12.26 -19.37 21.32
CA GLY A 6 12.67 -20.20 22.45
C GLY A 6 11.50 -21.00 23.06
N PRO A 7 11.77 -22.14 23.72
CA PRO A 7 10.74 -22.99 24.32
C PRO A 7 9.95 -22.30 25.45
N GLU A 8 10.49 -21.22 26.01
CA GLU A 8 9.86 -20.39 27.03
C GLU A 8 8.82 -19.42 26.48
N VAL A 9 8.74 -19.23 25.16
CA VAL A 9 7.77 -18.33 24.52
C VAL A 9 6.42 -19.05 24.43
N PRO A 10 5.34 -18.54 25.05
CA PRO A 10 4.03 -19.18 24.98
C PRO A 10 3.48 -19.16 23.54
N LEU A 11 3.26 -20.35 22.98
CA LEU A 11 2.63 -20.50 21.66
C LEU A 11 1.12 -20.20 21.70
N GLY A 12 0.52 -20.27 22.89
CA GLY A 12 -0.90 -20.03 23.13
C GLY A 12 -1.75 -20.95 22.26
N PRO A 13 -2.72 -20.43 21.49
CA PRO A 13 -3.61 -21.26 20.70
C PRO A 13 -2.92 -21.93 19.50
N PHE A 14 -1.68 -21.55 19.15
CA PHE A 14 -0.90 -22.21 18.10
C PHE A 14 -0.14 -23.45 18.57
N GLU A 15 -0.22 -23.81 19.85
CA GLU A 15 0.39 -25.04 20.35
C GLU A 15 -0.24 -26.27 19.65
N GLY A 16 0.60 -27.18 19.18
CA GLY A 16 0.21 -28.35 18.39
C GLY A 16 -0.02 -28.08 16.90
N ALA A 17 0.05 -26.81 16.44
CA ALA A 17 -0.11 -26.49 15.02
C ALA A 17 0.92 -27.24 14.16
N ALA A 18 0.47 -27.84 13.06
CA ALA A 18 1.32 -28.67 12.23
C ALA A 18 2.31 -27.80 11.41
N VAL A 19 3.59 -28.12 11.52
CA VAL A 19 4.67 -27.46 10.77
C VAL A 19 5.47 -28.50 9.98
N THR A 20 5.83 -28.14 8.74
CA THR A 20 6.73 -28.97 7.92
C THR A 20 8.18 -28.71 8.31
N VAL A 21 8.91 -29.77 8.63
CA VAL A 21 10.30 -29.70 9.06
C VAL A 21 11.20 -30.60 8.23
N TRP A 22 12.44 -30.15 8.05
CA TRP A 22 13.52 -30.91 7.45
C TRP A 22 14.57 -31.20 8.51
N SER A 23 15.00 -32.45 8.62
CA SER A 23 16.05 -32.83 9.56
C SER A 23 16.96 -33.92 8.98
N ALA A 24 18.17 -34.00 9.53
CA ALA A 24 19.01 -35.18 9.38
C ALA A 24 18.36 -36.42 10.01
N GLN A 25 18.83 -37.61 9.65
CA GLN A 25 18.44 -38.85 10.33
C GLN A 25 18.95 -38.83 11.78
N GLY A 26 18.03 -38.77 12.75
CA GLY A 26 18.34 -38.82 14.17
C GLY A 26 17.24 -38.20 15.04
N ARG A 27 16.95 -38.82 16.19
CA ARG A 27 15.86 -38.38 17.08
C ARG A 27 16.13 -37.01 17.72
N GLN A 28 17.40 -36.63 17.88
CA GLN A 28 17.85 -35.35 18.46
C GLN A 28 18.35 -34.36 17.40
N ALA A 29 18.15 -34.64 16.11
CA ALA A 29 18.60 -33.75 15.05
C ALA A 29 17.89 -32.38 15.15
N ARG A 30 18.63 -31.30 14.84
CA ARG A 30 18.04 -29.97 14.68
C ARG A 30 17.02 -29.98 13.54
N LEU A 31 15.97 -29.20 13.73
CA LEU A 31 14.88 -29.03 12.77
C LEU A 31 15.13 -27.77 11.95
N HIS A 32 14.86 -27.84 10.65
CA HIS A 32 15.07 -26.75 9.71
C HIS A 32 13.77 -26.45 8.96
N ALA A 33 13.55 -25.18 8.61
CA ALA A 33 12.38 -24.73 7.87
C ALA A 33 12.49 -24.91 6.35
N LYS A 34 13.67 -25.27 5.84
CA LYS A 34 13.93 -25.50 4.41
C LYS A 34 15.01 -26.57 4.23
N ARG A 35 14.89 -27.38 3.17
CA ARG A 35 15.92 -28.36 2.77
C ARG A 35 17.26 -27.72 2.43
N SER A 36 17.27 -26.48 1.92
CA SER A 36 18.47 -25.75 1.50
C SER A 36 19.12 -24.95 2.62
N CYS A 37 18.74 -25.14 3.89
CA CYS A 37 19.35 -24.42 5.00
C CYS A 37 20.85 -24.73 5.09
N SER A 38 21.69 -23.69 5.14
CA SER A 38 23.16 -23.84 5.22
C SER A 38 23.65 -24.58 6.47
N TYR A 39 22.86 -24.57 7.55
CA TYR A 39 23.14 -25.33 8.77
C TYR A 39 22.80 -26.82 8.65
N LEU A 40 22.08 -27.24 7.61
CA LEU A 40 21.77 -28.63 7.32
C LEU A 40 22.93 -29.25 6.53
N ARG A 41 23.96 -29.72 7.25
CA ARG A 41 25.24 -30.21 6.68
C ARG A 41 25.18 -31.65 6.14
N THR A 42 24.03 -32.13 5.66
CA THR A 42 23.87 -33.50 5.17
C THR A 42 22.97 -33.58 3.94
N ALA A 43 23.30 -34.48 3.00
CA ALA A 43 22.47 -34.78 1.84
C ALA A 43 21.27 -35.69 2.18
N ARG A 44 21.35 -36.47 3.28
CA ARG A 44 20.28 -37.37 3.73
C ARG A 44 19.30 -36.62 4.63
N VAL A 45 18.33 -35.97 4.01
CA VAL A 45 17.33 -35.13 4.67
C VAL A 45 15.96 -35.81 4.60
N THR A 46 15.27 -35.90 5.73
CA THR A 46 13.88 -36.35 5.79
C THR A 46 12.95 -35.16 6.00
N GLN A 47 11.89 -35.08 5.20
CA GLN A 47 10.76 -34.18 5.43
C GLN A 47 9.75 -34.88 6.35
N ARG A 48 9.25 -34.16 7.35
CA ARG A 48 8.21 -34.63 8.27
C ARG A 48 7.28 -33.48 8.63
N GLU A 49 6.08 -33.83 9.04
CA GLU A 49 5.14 -32.90 9.66
C GLU A 49 5.11 -33.19 11.16
N VAL A 50 5.24 -32.15 11.98
CA VAL A 50 5.27 -32.24 13.44
C VAL A 50 4.40 -31.16 14.04
N GLY A 51 3.77 -31.43 15.19
CA GLY A 51 3.06 -30.40 15.95
C GLY A 51 4.05 -29.44 16.61
N LEU A 52 3.78 -28.14 16.57
CA LEU A 52 4.61 -27.13 17.19
C LEU A 52 4.39 -27.13 18.71
N ASP A 53 5.39 -27.59 19.46
CA ASP A 53 5.40 -27.57 20.92
C ASP A 53 6.76 -27.10 21.45
N ALA A 54 6.90 -26.92 22.77
CA ALA A 54 8.15 -26.48 23.38
C ALA A 54 9.35 -27.41 23.06
N SER A 55 9.12 -28.71 22.88
CA SER A 55 10.18 -29.68 22.53
C SER A 55 10.68 -29.48 21.09
N VAL A 56 9.76 -29.27 20.16
CA VAL A 56 10.04 -28.96 18.76
C VAL A 56 10.74 -27.62 18.64
N VAL A 57 10.26 -26.59 19.35
CA VAL A 57 10.88 -25.25 19.41
C VAL A 57 12.33 -25.34 19.90
N GLY A 58 12.58 -26.08 20.99
CA GLY A 58 13.93 -26.29 21.52
C GLY A 58 14.91 -26.95 20.53
N ARG A 59 14.39 -27.66 19.52
CA ARG A 59 15.17 -28.33 18.47
C ARG A 59 15.32 -27.51 17.19
N LEU A 60 14.69 -26.34 17.05
CA LEU A 60 14.83 -25.53 15.85
C LEU A 60 16.29 -25.11 15.67
N CYS A 61 16.74 -25.08 14.42
CA CYS A 61 18.00 -24.45 14.04
C CYS A 61 17.92 -22.95 14.35
N PRO A 62 18.93 -22.31 14.99
CA PRO A 62 18.85 -20.88 15.35
C PRO A 62 18.52 -19.94 14.20
N SER A 63 19.08 -20.20 13.00
CA SER A 63 18.80 -19.38 11.81
C SER A 63 17.36 -19.56 11.32
N CYS A 64 16.87 -20.80 11.27
CA CYS A 64 15.48 -21.06 10.87
C CYS A 64 14.50 -20.62 11.97
N GLY A 65 14.83 -20.77 13.25
CA GLY A 65 13.98 -20.34 14.36
C GLY A 65 13.79 -18.83 14.42
N ALA A 66 14.69 -18.04 13.83
CA ALA A 66 14.58 -16.59 13.74
C ALA A 66 13.93 -16.09 12.43
N TYR A 67 14.25 -16.72 11.30
CA TYR A 67 13.89 -16.21 9.96
C TYR A 67 13.29 -17.27 9.02
N GLY A 68 13.03 -18.46 9.54
CA GLY A 68 12.45 -19.57 8.79
C GLY A 68 10.95 -19.38 8.59
N SER A 69 10.47 -19.79 7.41
CA SER A 69 9.03 -19.89 7.12
C SER A 69 8.55 -21.25 7.62
N TRP A 70 8.12 -21.32 8.88
CA TRP A 70 7.58 -22.57 9.47
C TRP A 70 6.11 -22.80 9.18
N ALA A 71 5.40 -21.74 8.80
CA ALA A 71 4.02 -21.75 8.38
C ALA A 71 3.87 -21.15 6.98
N ARG A 72 2.69 -21.34 6.37
CA ARG A 72 2.35 -20.75 5.08
C ARG A 72 2.21 -19.23 5.20
N PRO A 73 2.78 -18.41 4.30
CA PRO A 73 2.61 -16.96 4.35
C PRO A 73 1.13 -16.55 4.38
N GLY A 74 0.78 -15.57 5.22
CA GLY A 74 -0.61 -15.09 5.36
C GLY A 74 -1.47 -15.83 6.38
N THR A 75 -0.99 -16.95 6.93
CA THR A 75 -1.66 -17.67 8.03
C THR A 75 -1.46 -16.99 9.39
N GLY A 76 -2.34 -17.26 10.35
CA GLY A 76 -2.23 -16.73 11.72
C GLY A 76 -0.89 -17.12 12.36
N LEU A 77 -0.48 -18.37 12.20
CA LEU A 77 0.83 -18.86 12.69
C LEU A 77 2.00 -18.16 11.99
N SER A 78 1.95 -17.93 10.69
CA SER A 78 3.04 -17.20 9.99
C SER A 78 3.15 -15.76 10.46
N ILE A 79 2.01 -15.11 10.72
CA ILE A 79 1.97 -13.74 11.23
C ILE A 79 2.53 -13.70 12.66
N PHE A 80 2.13 -14.65 13.51
CA PHE A 80 2.67 -14.81 14.87
C PHE A 80 4.19 -15.00 14.87
N LEU A 81 4.70 -15.97 14.12
CA LEU A 81 6.13 -16.24 14.07
C LEU A 81 6.91 -15.04 13.53
N GLY A 82 6.43 -14.41 12.45
CA GLY A 82 7.05 -13.22 11.90
C GLY A 82 7.03 -12.01 12.84
N ALA A 83 5.99 -11.87 13.65
CA ALA A 83 5.86 -10.79 14.64
C ALA A 83 6.69 -11.04 15.90
N VAL A 84 6.95 -12.29 16.27
CA VAL A 84 7.66 -12.64 17.51
C VAL A 84 9.16 -12.81 17.29
N THR A 85 9.59 -13.44 16.20
CA THR A 85 11.00 -13.83 15.98
C THR A 85 11.80 -12.79 15.18
N GLY A 86 13.12 -12.98 15.06
CA GLY A 86 13.98 -12.15 14.21
C GLY A 86 14.11 -10.73 14.74
N LEU A 87 13.56 -9.74 14.03
CA LEU A 87 13.51 -8.34 14.49
C LEU A 87 12.13 -7.97 15.07
N GLY A 88 11.32 -8.97 15.41
CA GLY A 88 10.01 -8.82 16.05
C GLY A 88 10.09 -8.64 17.58
N LEU A 89 9.06 -9.13 18.29
CA LEU A 89 8.87 -8.95 19.73
C LEU A 89 10.09 -9.33 20.56
N LEU A 90 10.77 -10.44 20.26
CA LEU A 90 11.95 -10.87 21.02
C LEU A 90 13.09 -9.86 20.92
N TYR A 91 13.33 -9.31 19.73
CA TYR A 91 14.32 -8.25 19.54
C TYR A 91 13.90 -6.96 20.24
N GLU A 92 12.64 -6.55 20.07
CA GLU A 92 12.16 -5.29 20.64
C GLU A 92 12.07 -5.35 22.18
N LEU A 93 11.83 -6.51 22.79
CA LEU A 93 11.87 -6.68 24.25
C LEU A 93 13.29 -6.56 24.83
N ASP A 94 14.32 -6.93 24.06
CA ASP A 94 15.72 -6.87 24.51
C ASP A 94 16.43 -5.56 24.11
N ARG A 95 15.86 -4.81 23.17
CA ARG A 95 16.36 -3.50 22.74
C ARG A 95 15.96 -2.41 23.74
N TYR A 96 16.83 -1.40 23.97
CA TYR A 96 16.53 -0.27 24.86
C TYR A 96 16.01 -0.71 26.25
N VAL A 97 16.75 -1.60 26.91
CA VAL A 97 16.45 -2.03 28.29
C VAL A 97 17.53 -1.58 29.29
N LYS A 98 18.66 -1.11 28.79
CA LYS A 98 19.81 -0.59 29.52
C LYS A 98 20.66 0.27 28.58
N ALA A 99 21.55 1.07 29.17
CA ALA A 99 22.57 1.82 28.45
C ALA A 99 23.46 0.88 27.61
N ASP A 100 23.69 1.26 26.37
CA ASP A 100 24.70 0.69 25.48
C ASP A 100 26.01 1.50 25.57
N GLU A 101 26.99 1.16 24.73
CA GLU A 101 28.31 1.82 24.72
C GLU A 101 28.25 3.27 24.19
N ASP A 102 27.19 3.61 23.44
CA ASP A 102 27.00 4.91 22.79
C ASP A 102 26.02 5.82 23.57
N THR A 103 25.51 5.35 24.72
CA THR A 103 24.55 6.06 25.56
C THR A 103 25.25 7.15 26.38
N CYS A 104 24.70 8.38 26.37
CA CYS A 104 25.22 9.46 27.21
C CYS A 104 25.02 9.17 28.71
N SER A 105 26.07 9.40 29.48
CA SER A 105 26.05 9.33 30.94
C SER A 105 25.25 10.47 31.57
N ASP A 106 24.78 10.27 32.81
CA ASP A 106 24.05 11.31 33.55
C ASP A 106 24.89 12.58 33.80
N GLU A 107 26.21 12.45 33.84
CA GLU A 107 27.17 13.55 33.99
C GLU A 107 27.27 14.38 32.71
N GLU A 108 27.39 13.74 31.54
CA GLU A 108 27.37 14.42 30.24
C GLU A 108 26.04 15.14 30.03
N VAL A 109 24.92 14.51 30.38
CA VAL A 109 23.60 15.14 30.32
C VAL A 109 23.50 16.33 31.27
N ALA A 110 24.06 16.22 32.49
CA ALA A 110 24.08 17.32 33.44
C ALA A 110 24.90 18.52 32.92
N HIS A 111 26.07 18.23 32.35
CA HIS A 111 26.93 19.24 31.75
C HIS A 111 26.24 19.93 30.56
N ALA A 112 25.70 19.14 29.62
CA ALA A 112 24.97 19.67 28.46
C ALA A 112 23.76 20.51 28.88
N ALA A 113 22.99 20.08 29.88
CA ALA A 113 21.88 20.85 30.43
C ALA A 113 22.35 22.19 31.01
N SER A 114 23.51 22.23 31.69
CA SER A 114 24.06 23.48 32.26
C SER A 114 24.47 24.50 31.19
N VAL A 115 24.82 24.03 29.99
CA VAL A 115 25.17 24.87 28.83
C VAL A 115 23.89 25.32 28.11
N LEU A 116 22.99 24.40 27.77
CA LEU A 116 21.77 24.66 27.01
C LEU A 116 20.76 25.51 27.78
N CYS A 117 20.64 25.28 29.09
CA CYS A 117 19.66 25.94 29.95
C CYS A 117 20.24 27.16 30.68
N ARG A 118 21.44 27.63 30.30
CA ARG A 118 22.08 28.80 30.90
C ARG A 118 21.18 30.04 30.69
N PRO A 119 20.83 30.79 31.75
CA PRO A 119 20.14 32.05 31.59
C PRO A 119 21.04 33.05 30.84
N PRO A 120 20.49 33.99 30.06
CA PRO A 120 21.29 35.00 29.42
C PRO A 120 22.05 35.78 30.50
N SER A 121 23.38 35.72 30.46
CA SER A 121 24.22 36.54 31.33
C SER A 121 23.85 37.99 31.07
N GLY A 122 23.27 38.66 32.07
CA GLY A 122 23.10 40.11 32.02
C GLY A 122 24.47 40.73 31.77
N SER A 123 24.54 41.63 30.78
CA SER A 123 25.69 42.45 30.43
C SER A 123 26.54 42.81 31.66
N GLY A 124 27.57 42.00 31.91
CA GLY A 124 28.52 42.18 32.99
C GLY A 124 29.74 42.85 32.42
N ASP A 125 29.90 44.14 32.73
CA ASP A 125 31.12 44.91 32.55
C ASP A 125 32.34 44.07 32.97
N GLY A 126 33.20 43.76 32.00
CA GLY A 126 34.44 43.05 32.23
C GLY A 126 35.33 43.19 31.00
N LEU A 127 36.19 44.20 31.04
CA LEU A 127 37.25 44.47 30.07
C LEU A 127 38.20 43.27 29.96
N ALA A 128 37.83 42.24 29.21
CA ALA A 128 38.76 41.22 28.74
C ALA A 128 39.38 41.71 27.41
N ALA A 129 40.68 41.49 27.24
CA ALA A 129 41.39 41.82 26.01
C ALA A 129 40.71 41.15 24.80
N GLU A 130 40.63 41.84 23.67
CA GLU A 130 39.91 41.39 22.46
C GLU A 130 40.31 39.95 22.04
N ASP A 131 41.60 39.60 22.10
CA ASP A 131 42.10 38.25 21.80
C ASP A 131 41.66 37.17 22.82
N SER A 132 41.36 37.55 24.07
CA SER A 132 40.87 36.65 25.12
C SER A 132 39.35 36.52 25.10
N ALA A 133 38.63 37.50 24.53
CA ALA A 133 37.18 37.45 24.36
C ALA A 133 36.81 36.57 23.16
N GLU A 134 37.53 36.69 22.03
CA GLU A 134 37.31 35.83 20.86
C GLU A 134 37.57 34.34 21.16
N ALA A 135 38.67 34.02 21.86
CA ALA A 135 38.95 32.63 22.26
C ALA A 135 37.89 32.06 23.23
N ALA A 136 37.36 32.89 24.14
CA ALA A 136 36.31 32.48 25.07
C ALA A 136 34.93 32.32 24.37
N GLU A 137 34.65 33.09 23.33
CA GLU A 137 33.46 32.94 22.49
C GLU A 137 33.52 31.66 21.65
N ASP A 138 34.68 31.33 21.08
CA ASP A 138 34.90 30.09 20.33
C ASP A 138 34.72 28.84 21.23
N GLU A 139 35.33 28.82 22.42
CA GLU A 139 35.15 27.75 23.40
C GLU A 139 33.69 27.60 23.85
N ALA A 140 32.98 28.72 24.06
CA ALA A 140 31.56 28.71 24.42
C ALA A 140 30.68 28.19 23.27
N PHE A 141 31.01 28.50 22.02
CA PHE A 141 30.32 27.99 20.85
C PHE A 141 30.55 26.48 20.69
N GLU A 142 31.78 26.00 20.83
CA GLU A 142 32.10 24.56 20.80
C GLU A 142 31.34 23.80 21.88
N ALA A 143 31.35 24.30 23.13
CA ALA A 143 30.60 23.71 24.23
C ALA A 143 29.09 23.66 23.95
N LEU A 144 28.52 24.70 23.31
CA LEU A 144 27.12 24.72 22.91
C LEU A 144 26.81 23.70 21.81
N GLN A 145 27.70 23.53 20.82
CA GLN A 145 27.54 22.51 19.77
C GLN A 145 27.62 21.10 20.34
N GLU A 146 28.54 20.84 21.27
CA GLU A 146 28.67 19.56 21.97
C GLU A 146 27.40 19.28 22.78
N ALA A 147 26.91 20.25 23.55
CA ALA A 147 25.67 20.10 24.30
C ALA A 147 24.45 19.86 23.39
N ARG A 148 24.39 20.52 22.21
CA ARG A 148 23.38 20.25 21.18
C ARG A 148 23.51 18.84 20.60
N HIS A 149 24.74 18.33 20.45
CA HIS A 149 25.00 16.97 19.99
C HIS A 149 24.51 15.94 21.01
N VAL A 150 24.85 16.11 22.30
CA VAL A 150 24.33 15.31 23.41
C VAL A 150 22.80 15.30 23.42
N ARG A 151 22.17 16.48 23.27
CA ARG A 151 20.70 16.56 23.17
C ARG A 151 20.14 15.74 22.02
N LYS A 152 20.74 15.80 20.84
CA LYS A 152 20.30 14.98 19.70
C LYS A 152 20.44 13.48 19.96
N ILE A 153 21.54 13.03 20.58
CA ILE A 153 21.74 11.61 20.92
C ILE A 153 20.67 11.14 21.92
N VAL A 154 20.48 11.88 23.02
CA VAL A 154 19.51 11.52 24.06
C VAL A 154 18.08 11.47 23.51
N PHE A 155 17.68 12.44 22.68
CA PHE A 155 16.36 12.44 22.05
C PHE A 155 16.19 11.31 21.02
N ALA A 156 17.23 10.99 20.25
CA ALA A 156 17.21 9.86 19.33
C ALA A 156 17.07 8.52 20.06
N GLU A 157 17.76 8.35 21.20
CA GLU A 157 17.66 7.15 22.02
C GLU A 157 16.29 7.03 22.69
N TRP A 158 15.80 8.11 23.31
CA TRP A 158 14.47 8.16 23.92
C TRP A 158 13.36 7.90 22.88
N GLY A 159 13.43 8.55 21.70
CA GLY A 159 12.51 8.30 20.59
C GLY A 159 12.56 6.86 20.10
N GLY A 160 13.77 6.29 19.97
CA GLY A 160 13.97 4.89 19.63
C GLY A 160 13.35 3.92 20.64
N ALA A 161 13.52 4.19 21.94
CA ALA A 161 12.95 3.42 23.03
C ALA A 161 11.41 3.50 23.04
N LEU A 162 10.84 4.69 22.84
CA LEU A 162 9.39 4.92 22.75
C LEU A 162 8.79 4.17 21.54
N ALA A 163 9.42 4.28 20.38
CA ALA A 163 9.01 3.56 19.17
C ALA A 163 9.08 2.04 19.35
N SER A 164 10.11 1.56 20.05
CA SER A 164 10.29 0.16 20.39
C SER A 164 9.20 -0.36 21.33
N LEU A 165 8.86 0.41 22.39
CA LEU A 165 7.76 0.07 23.31
C LEU A 165 6.41 0.03 22.58
N ASN A 166 6.14 1.00 21.69
CA ASN A 166 4.95 0.99 20.83
C ASN A 166 4.88 -0.28 19.97
N ARG A 167 5.98 -0.71 19.33
CA ARG A 167 6.01 -1.97 18.55
C ARG A 167 5.75 -3.20 19.43
N VAL A 168 6.24 -3.22 20.67
CA VAL A 168 5.94 -4.29 21.64
C VAL A 168 4.44 -4.34 21.93
N HIS A 169 3.81 -3.21 22.27
CA HIS A 169 2.37 -3.17 22.54
C HIS A 169 1.53 -3.61 21.33
N GLN A 170 1.89 -3.18 20.12
CA GLN A 170 1.22 -3.62 18.89
C GLN A 170 1.21 -5.14 18.73
N VAL A 171 2.31 -5.82 19.04
CA VAL A 171 2.36 -7.29 18.98
C VAL A 171 1.56 -7.93 20.12
N LEU A 172 1.59 -7.35 21.32
CA LEU A 172 0.83 -7.83 22.50
C LEU A 172 -0.68 -7.56 22.41
N GLU A 173 -1.12 -6.65 21.55
CA GLU A 173 -2.52 -6.48 21.14
C GLU A 173 -2.94 -7.61 20.22
N LEU A 174 -2.13 -7.93 19.19
CA LEU A 174 -2.43 -9.01 18.25
C LEU A 174 -2.42 -10.40 18.92
N PHE A 175 -1.57 -10.58 19.94
CA PHE A 175 -1.40 -11.85 20.65
C PHE A 175 -1.50 -11.68 22.17
N PRO A 176 -2.71 -11.50 22.72
CA PRO A 176 -2.91 -11.15 24.14
C PRO A 176 -2.35 -12.15 25.14
N TRP A 177 -2.27 -13.44 24.80
CA TRP A 177 -1.73 -14.48 25.69
C TRP A 177 -0.23 -14.32 25.98
N LEU A 178 0.49 -13.51 25.19
CA LEU A 178 1.90 -13.20 25.46
C LEU A 178 2.08 -12.18 26.59
N ARG A 179 1.04 -11.41 26.97
CA ARG A 179 1.15 -10.32 27.95
C ARG A 179 1.74 -10.78 29.29
N PRO A 180 1.24 -11.84 29.95
CA PRO A 180 1.78 -12.27 31.24
C PRO A 180 3.27 -12.66 31.18
N TRP A 181 3.71 -13.22 30.05
CA TRP A 181 5.10 -13.62 29.83
C TRP A 181 6.02 -12.44 29.51
N ALA A 182 5.51 -11.44 28.77
CA ALA A 182 6.26 -10.25 28.40
C ALA A 182 6.35 -9.21 29.53
N GLU A 183 5.39 -9.20 30.46
CA GLU A 183 5.22 -8.18 31.51
C GLU A 183 6.52 -7.78 32.23
N PRO A 184 7.36 -8.71 32.74
CA PRO A 184 8.57 -8.32 33.46
C PRO A 184 9.61 -7.62 32.57
N ARG A 185 9.64 -7.93 31.27
CA ARG A 185 10.53 -7.29 30.29
C ARG A 185 9.97 -5.94 29.83
N VAL A 186 8.65 -5.87 29.64
CA VAL A 186 7.93 -4.61 29.35
C VAL A 186 8.16 -3.61 30.48
N GLN A 187 8.03 -4.02 31.75
CA GLN A 187 8.27 -3.13 32.88
C GLN A 187 9.71 -2.59 32.90
N ARG A 188 10.73 -3.43 32.69
CA ARG A 188 12.13 -2.97 32.59
C ARG A 188 12.33 -1.94 31.49
N LYS A 189 11.63 -2.11 30.37
CA LYS A 189 11.67 -1.17 29.24
C LYS A 189 11.00 0.16 29.59
N ILE A 190 9.85 0.12 30.27
CA ILE A 190 9.16 1.32 30.78
C ILE A 190 10.08 2.06 31.76
N ASP A 191 10.71 1.33 32.69
CA ASP A 191 11.64 1.92 33.66
C ASP A 191 12.84 2.59 32.97
N TYR A 192 13.38 1.97 31.90
CA TYR A 192 14.46 2.57 31.11
C TYR A 192 13.99 3.78 30.31
N LEU A 193 12.83 3.69 29.67
CA LEU A 193 12.22 4.79 28.92
C LEU A 193 11.98 6.01 29.81
N GLU A 194 11.53 5.81 31.05
CA GLU A 194 11.35 6.90 32.01
C GLU A 194 12.67 7.55 32.42
N ARG A 195 13.75 6.77 32.56
CA ARG A 195 15.10 7.33 32.78
C ARG A 195 15.55 8.20 31.60
N LEU A 196 15.43 7.69 30.38
CA LEU A 196 15.77 8.45 29.16
C LEU A 196 14.88 9.69 29.01
N ARG A 197 13.58 9.59 29.30
CA ARG A 197 12.66 10.73 29.30
C ARG A 197 13.09 11.79 30.31
N ALA A 198 13.49 11.39 31.52
CA ALA A 198 13.98 12.33 32.53
C ALA A 198 15.27 13.04 32.09
N GLN A 199 16.19 12.33 31.43
CA GLN A 199 17.38 12.93 30.82
C GLN A 199 17.00 13.92 29.70
N ALA A 200 16.16 13.51 28.76
CA ALA A 200 15.67 14.36 27.67
C ALA A 200 14.98 15.64 28.18
N ALA A 201 14.16 15.50 29.22
CA ALA A 201 13.45 16.63 29.84
C ALA A 201 14.39 17.67 30.49
N ARG A 202 15.59 17.26 30.95
CA ARG A 202 16.59 18.18 31.53
C ARG A 202 17.28 19.05 30.47
N LEU A 203 17.26 18.62 29.21
CA LEU A 203 17.93 19.27 28.08
C LEU A 203 17.04 20.28 27.35
N VAL A 204 15.81 20.48 27.84
CA VAL A 204 14.81 21.38 27.27
C VAL A 204 14.23 22.29 28.35
N LEU A 205 14.24 23.59 28.09
CA LEU A 205 13.59 24.58 28.94
C LEU A 205 12.07 24.57 28.69
N ARG A 206 11.28 24.31 29.74
CA ARG A 206 9.81 24.37 29.68
C ARG A 206 9.30 25.73 29.20
N GLU A 207 9.96 26.80 29.61
CA GLU A 207 9.66 28.17 29.18
C GLU A 207 9.84 28.36 27.66
N SER A 208 10.86 27.75 27.06
CA SER A 208 11.06 27.79 25.61
C SER A 208 9.93 27.10 24.87
N LEU A 209 9.43 25.97 25.38
CA LEU A 209 8.30 25.25 24.79
C LEU A 209 7.00 26.07 24.85
N VAL A 210 6.75 26.75 25.97
CA VAL A 210 5.60 27.67 26.11
C VAL A 210 5.76 28.88 25.19
N GLY A 211 6.95 29.45 25.09
CA GLY A 211 7.27 30.54 24.19
C GLY A 211 7.05 30.17 22.71
N ALA A 212 7.53 29.00 22.29
CA ALA A 212 7.31 28.47 20.95
C ALA A 212 5.81 28.23 20.66
N ALA A 213 5.04 27.76 21.64
CA ALA A 213 3.58 27.65 21.51
C ALA A 213 2.92 29.02 21.32
N ALA A 214 3.33 30.03 22.11
CA ALA A 214 2.82 31.40 21.97
C ALA A 214 3.16 32.01 20.59
N VAL A 215 4.39 31.83 20.09
CA VAL A 215 4.79 32.26 18.74
C VAL A 215 3.96 31.57 17.65
N SER A 216 3.62 30.29 17.84
CA SER A 216 2.75 29.58 16.89
C SER A 216 1.33 30.19 16.82
N LEU A 217 0.82 30.75 17.92
CA LEU A 217 -0.50 31.36 18.00
C LEU A 217 -0.51 32.85 17.62
N GLN A 218 0.68 33.46 17.50
CA GLN A 218 0.83 34.88 17.22
C GLN A 218 0.29 35.24 15.82
N GLN A 219 -0.52 36.29 15.77
CA GLN A 219 -0.97 36.88 14.51
C GLN A 219 0.18 37.61 13.81
N THR A 220 0.06 37.82 12.50
CA THR A 220 1.07 38.59 11.76
C THR A 220 1.19 40.02 12.32
N PRO A 221 2.38 40.44 12.81
CA PRO A 221 2.57 41.76 13.36
C PRO A 221 2.55 42.82 12.25
N ALA A 222 2.31 44.07 12.62
CA ALA A 222 2.47 45.21 11.71
C ALA A 222 3.95 45.34 11.32
N LEU A 223 4.26 45.20 10.03
CA LEU A 223 5.63 45.26 9.53
C LEU A 223 5.99 46.70 9.15
N PRO A 224 7.17 47.22 9.51
CA PRO A 224 7.61 48.59 9.23
C PRO A 224 8.04 48.76 7.75
N ALA A 225 7.14 48.49 6.81
CA ALA A 225 7.36 48.72 5.39
C ALA A 225 7.47 50.24 5.14
N GLY A 226 8.62 50.71 4.66
CA GLY A 226 8.92 52.13 4.47
C GLY A 226 9.86 52.75 5.51
N ASP A 227 10.35 51.99 6.50
CA ASP A 227 11.45 52.44 7.37
C ASP A 227 12.70 52.70 6.50
N PRO A 228 13.31 53.90 6.55
CA PRO A 228 14.47 54.24 5.73
C PRO A 228 15.66 53.28 5.95
N VAL A 229 15.74 52.60 7.09
CA VAL A 229 16.78 51.61 7.38
C VAL A 229 16.65 50.36 6.47
N PHE A 230 15.43 50.01 6.01
CA PHE A 230 15.18 48.90 5.08
C PHE A 230 15.26 49.29 3.60
N ALA A 231 15.56 50.56 3.27
CA ALA A 231 15.75 51.02 1.89
C ALA A 231 16.71 50.14 1.04
N PRO A 232 17.79 49.53 1.59
CA PRO A 232 18.65 48.62 0.83
C PRO A 232 17.94 47.37 0.26
N LEU A 233 16.78 46.98 0.81
CA LEU A 233 15.99 45.82 0.35
C LEU A 233 15.13 46.13 -0.88
N GLY A 234 14.99 47.40 -1.26
CA GLY A 234 14.24 47.84 -2.44
C GLY A 234 13.07 48.75 -2.09
N THR A 235 12.06 48.74 -2.96
CA THR A 235 10.82 49.52 -2.82
C THR A 235 9.99 49.06 -1.61
N ALA A 236 9.09 49.91 -1.10
CA ALA A 236 8.26 49.56 0.07
C ALA A 236 7.47 48.22 -0.08
N PRO A 237 6.92 47.86 -1.26
CA PRO A 237 6.33 46.53 -1.46
C PRO A 237 7.33 45.38 -1.32
N GLN A 238 8.55 45.54 -1.86
CA GLN A 238 9.62 44.54 -1.75
C GLN A 238 10.11 44.38 -0.31
N GLN A 239 10.20 45.49 0.44
CA GLN A 239 10.49 45.46 1.87
C GLN A 239 9.41 44.69 2.64
N ALA A 240 8.13 44.98 2.37
CA ALA A 240 7.01 44.28 3.02
C ALA A 240 7.04 42.78 2.74
N GLU A 241 7.32 42.37 1.50
CA GLU A 241 7.43 40.95 1.12
C GLU A 241 8.58 40.24 1.85
N GLN A 242 9.77 40.84 1.89
CA GLN A 242 10.93 40.26 2.55
C GLN A 242 10.77 40.19 4.07
N LEU A 243 10.23 41.23 4.70
CA LEU A 243 9.92 41.23 6.13
C LEU A 243 8.83 40.21 6.48
N THR A 244 7.83 40.03 5.60
CA THR A 244 6.81 38.97 5.76
C THR A 244 7.44 37.58 5.66
N SER A 245 8.36 37.38 4.71
CA SER A 245 9.11 36.13 4.58
C SER A 245 9.98 35.87 5.81
N LEU A 246 10.68 36.88 6.32
CA LEU A 246 11.49 36.77 7.54
C LEU A 246 10.62 36.37 8.73
N TRP A 247 9.49 37.06 8.93
CA TRP A 247 8.54 36.69 9.97
C TRP A 247 8.09 35.24 9.81
N ARG A 248 7.55 34.82 8.66
CA ARG A 248 7.09 33.43 8.46
C ARG A 248 8.17 32.39 8.75
N ARG A 249 9.43 32.66 8.36
CA ARG A 249 10.56 31.76 8.64
C ARG A 249 10.90 31.72 10.13
N TRP A 250 11.01 32.87 10.79
CA TRP A 250 11.26 32.94 12.23
C TRP A 250 10.12 32.25 13.00
N ARG A 251 8.85 32.51 12.66
CA ARG A 251 7.68 31.81 13.22
C ARG A 251 7.81 30.31 13.12
N GLY A 252 8.03 29.80 11.91
CA GLY A 252 8.06 28.36 11.66
C GLY A 252 9.22 27.70 12.40
N ARG A 253 10.41 28.31 12.36
CA ARG A 253 11.59 27.79 13.07
C ARG A 253 11.44 27.80 14.58
N VAL A 254 10.97 28.89 15.17
CA VAL A 254 10.76 28.99 16.61
C VAL A 254 9.62 28.06 17.03
N ALA A 255 8.52 28.00 16.28
CA ALA A 255 7.41 27.11 16.58
C ALA A 255 7.88 25.66 16.60
N ASP A 256 8.64 25.19 15.61
CA ASP A 256 8.97 23.76 15.52
C ASP A 256 10.22 23.34 16.32
N SER A 257 10.85 24.25 17.06
CA SER A 257 12.07 23.99 17.84
C SER A 257 11.85 23.98 19.36
N TRP A 258 12.72 23.28 20.08
CA TRP A 258 12.87 23.37 21.55
C TRP A 258 13.81 24.49 22.00
N ASP A 259 14.50 25.16 21.07
CA ASP A 259 15.45 26.22 21.40
C ASP A 259 14.71 27.52 21.78
N PRO A 260 15.27 28.32 22.70
CA PRO A 260 14.75 29.65 22.98
C PRO A 260 14.61 30.49 21.70
N PRO A 261 13.57 31.35 21.55
CA PRO A 261 13.37 32.15 20.34
C PRO A 261 14.59 33.02 19.96
N ARG A 262 15.33 33.51 20.96
CA ARG A 262 16.60 34.25 20.78
C ARG A 262 17.68 33.51 19.98
N GLU A 263 17.72 32.17 20.06
CA GLU A 263 18.68 31.35 19.30
C GLU A 263 18.41 31.38 17.80
N GLN A 264 17.23 31.87 17.38
CA GLN A 264 16.84 32.02 15.97
C GLN A 264 17.14 33.41 15.41
N HIS A 265 17.85 34.28 16.14
CA HIS A 265 18.20 35.64 15.69
C HIS A 265 19.10 35.65 14.45
N TYR A 266 19.89 34.60 14.19
CA TYR A 266 20.72 34.48 12.97
C TYR A 266 19.90 34.54 11.67
N LEU A 267 18.57 34.27 11.73
CA LEU A 267 17.69 34.32 10.56
C LEU A 267 17.65 35.70 9.89
N VAL A 268 18.05 36.78 10.60
CA VAL A 268 18.20 38.12 10.01
C VAL A 268 19.17 38.14 8.83
N HIS A 269 20.16 37.23 8.80
CA HIS A 269 21.11 37.14 7.69
C HIS A 269 20.48 36.71 6.36
N HIS A 270 19.27 36.14 6.38
CA HIS A 270 18.52 35.88 5.15
C HIS A 270 18.10 37.15 4.41
N LEU A 271 17.97 38.28 5.10
CA LEU A 271 17.69 39.57 4.45
C LEU A 271 18.87 40.06 3.60
N VAL A 272 20.10 39.63 3.93
CA VAL A 272 21.32 40.13 3.31
C VAL A 272 22.07 39.08 2.49
N SER A 273 21.51 37.88 2.30
CA SER A 273 22.19 36.77 1.61
C SER A 273 22.50 37.07 0.13
N GLY A 274 21.76 37.99 -0.49
CA GLY A 274 22.02 38.49 -1.85
C GLY A 274 22.75 39.84 -1.91
N MET A 275 23.16 40.40 -0.76
CA MET A 275 23.81 41.71 -0.68
C MET A 275 25.32 41.56 -0.50
N SER A 276 26.11 42.36 -1.23
CA SER A 276 27.55 42.46 -0.97
C SER A 276 27.82 42.93 0.46
N SER A 277 28.82 42.34 1.11
CA SER A 277 29.29 42.78 2.44
C SER A 277 29.72 44.25 2.48
N ARG A 278 30.11 44.82 1.33
CA ARG A 278 30.54 46.23 1.20
C ARG A 278 29.40 47.22 0.96
N ARG A 279 28.14 46.78 0.93
CA ARG A 279 26.99 47.65 0.64
C ARG A 279 26.68 48.55 1.84
N LYS A 280 26.67 49.87 1.62
CA LYS A 280 26.34 50.88 2.63
C LYS A 280 24.94 50.61 3.22
N GLY A 281 24.82 50.60 4.55
CA GLY A 281 23.57 50.36 5.28
C GLY A 281 23.27 48.89 5.63
N ARG A 282 24.15 47.94 5.27
CA ARG A 282 23.96 46.51 5.61
C ARG A 282 23.93 46.25 7.13
N GLU A 283 24.86 46.84 7.88
CA GLU A 283 24.94 46.64 9.35
C GLU A 283 23.74 47.25 10.08
N GLN A 284 23.38 48.49 9.74
CA GLN A 284 22.20 49.18 10.28
C GLN A 284 20.91 48.39 10.03
N LEU A 285 20.81 47.77 8.85
CA LEU A 285 19.70 46.89 8.51
C LEU A 285 19.65 45.63 9.37
N LEU A 286 20.80 44.97 9.59
CA LEU A 286 20.89 43.78 10.43
C LEU A 286 20.56 44.09 11.89
N GLU A 287 21.09 45.20 12.41
CA GLU A 287 20.80 45.69 13.77
C GLU A 287 19.30 45.98 13.94
N ARG A 288 18.68 46.69 12.99
CA ARG A 288 17.24 46.96 13.04
C ARG A 288 16.41 45.67 12.91
N ALA A 289 16.83 44.73 12.09
CA ALA A 289 16.17 43.43 11.98
C ALA A 289 16.29 42.60 13.26
N GLN A 290 17.42 42.66 13.97
CA GLN A 290 17.57 42.01 15.28
C GLN A 290 16.64 42.62 16.32
N ILE A 291 16.50 43.94 16.34
CA ILE A 291 15.52 44.63 17.20
C ILE A 291 14.10 44.15 16.88
N LEU A 292 13.73 44.00 15.60
CA LEU A 292 12.42 43.47 15.22
C LEU A 292 12.17 42.05 15.72
N LEU A 293 13.16 41.15 15.62
CA LEU A 293 13.03 39.79 16.15
C LEU A 293 12.85 39.80 17.69
N ALA A 294 13.60 40.66 18.40
CA ALA A 294 13.45 40.84 19.84
C ALA A 294 12.07 41.42 20.22
N GLU A 295 11.54 42.37 19.44
CA GLU A 295 10.18 42.90 19.60
C GLU A 295 9.13 41.79 19.42
N TRP A 296 9.28 40.91 18.42
CA TRP A 296 8.39 39.77 18.21
C TRP A 296 8.46 38.75 19.34
N GLU A 297 9.68 38.43 19.81
CA GLU A 297 9.89 37.57 20.96
C GLU A 297 9.21 38.14 22.21
N GLN A 298 9.40 39.44 22.49
CA GLN A 298 8.79 40.10 23.64
C GLN A 298 7.26 40.15 23.54
N ALA A 299 6.70 40.35 22.35
CA ALA A 299 5.27 40.28 22.11
C ALA A 299 4.73 38.86 22.38
N ALA A 300 5.44 37.81 21.95
CA ALA A 300 5.06 36.43 22.24
C ALA A 300 5.12 36.11 23.75
N ARG A 301 6.18 36.56 24.45
CA ARG A 301 6.29 36.40 25.91
C ARG A 301 5.18 37.12 26.66
N SER A 302 4.80 38.33 26.23
CA SER A 302 3.75 39.13 26.87
C SER A 302 2.34 38.55 26.62
N ALA A 303 2.16 37.86 25.50
CA ALA A 303 0.91 37.20 25.14
C ALA A 303 0.75 35.79 25.73
N ALA A 304 1.84 35.17 26.22
CA ALA A 304 1.77 33.90 26.89
C ALA A 304 1.10 34.09 28.27
N PRO A 305 -0.13 33.60 28.50
CA PRO A 305 -0.74 33.66 29.82
C PRO A 305 0.17 32.89 30.80
N GLY A 306 0.71 33.59 31.80
CA GLY A 306 1.50 32.95 32.85
C GLY A 306 0.67 31.90 33.56
N ASP A 307 1.11 30.65 33.56
CA ASP A 307 0.73 29.48 34.38
C ASP A 307 -0.75 29.30 34.81
N GLN A 308 -1.71 29.94 34.17
CA GLN A 308 -3.12 29.85 34.54
C GLN A 308 -3.80 28.76 33.71
N GLY A 309 -3.71 27.53 34.23
CA GLY A 309 -4.47 26.36 33.79
C GLY A 309 -3.61 25.30 33.09
N GLU A 310 -3.52 24.12 33.71
CA GLU A 310 -3.01 22.90 33.07
C GLU A 310 -4.17 22.14 32.42
N ARG A 311 -3.99 21.65 31.20
CA ARG A 311 -4.90 20.70 30.55
C ARG A 311 -4.27 19.32 30.46
N VAL A 312 -5.11 18.29 30.58
CA VAL A 312 -4.69 16.90 30.37
C VAL A 312 -5.17 16.43 29.00
N LEU A 313 -4.22 16.07 28.15
CA LEU A 313 -4.45 15.58 26.80
C LEU A 313 -3.98 14.13 26.67
N VAL A 314 -4.63 13.38 25.80
CA VAL A 314 -4.22 12.05 25.38
C VAL A 314 -3.69 12.13 23.96
N ALA A 315 -2.43 11.79 23.77
CA ALA A 315 -1.78 11.66 22.47
C ALA A 315 -1.86 10.20 22.01
N ARG A 316 -2.35 9.96 20.79
CA ARG A 316 -2.44 8.61 20.20
C ARG A 316 -1.77 8.59 18.83
N VAL A 317 -1.10 7.49 18.52
CA VAL A 317 -0.64 7.21 17.16
C VAL A 317 -1.86 6.74 16.34
N PRO A 318 -2.27 7.47 15.28
CA PRO A 318 -3.41 7.05 14.48
C PRO A 318 -3.15 5.68 13.83
N ASP A 319 -4.18 4.82 13.79
CA ASP A 319 -4.09 3.49 13.17
C ASP A 319 -3.69 3.52 11.69
N THR A 320 -3.88 4.65 11.02
CA THR A 320 -3.53 4.90 9.61
C THR A 320 -2.04 5.13 9.38
N VAL A 321 -1.24 5.46 10.42
CA VAL A 321 0.19 5.79 10.28
C VAL A 321 1.08 4.53 10.40
N ARG A 322 0.50 3.33 10.37
CA ARG A 322 1.26 2.08 10.42
C ARG A 322 2.11 1.94 9.15
N PRO A 323 3.45 1.94 9.24
CA PRO A 323 4.29 1.88 8.05
C PRO A 323 4.06 0.56 7.30
N ALA A 324 3.52 0.65 6.09
CA ALA A 324 3.49 -0.45 5.13
C ALA A 324 4.92 -0.73 4.64
N GLY A 325 5.64 -1.59 5.38
CA GLY A 325 6.95 -2.13 5.01
C GLY A 325 8.12 -1.13 5.04
N LYS A 326 9.33 -1.64 5.33
CA LYS A 326 10.71 -1.12 5.15
C LYS A 326 11.03 0.39 5.31
N ALA A 327 10.10 1.26 5.64
CA ALA A 327 10.37 2.67 5.93
C ALA A 327 11.04 2.71 7.31
N ARG A 328 12.31 3.15 7.29
CA ARG A 328 13.21 3.20 8.45
C ARG A 328 12.85 4.28 9.45
N GLU A 329 11.89 5.14 9.12
CA GLU A 329 11.46 6.27 9.96
C GLU A 329 10.35 5.81 10.92
N SER A 330 10.68 5.85 12.20
CA SER A 330 9.74 5.63 13.29
C SER A 330 8.84 6.86 13.48
N PHE A 331 7.67 6.71 14.11
CA PHE A 331 6.78 7.86 14.31
C PHE A 331 7.43 9.04 15.08
N PRO A 332 8.35 8.84 16.05
CA PRO A 332 9.05 9.94 16.71
C PRO A 332 9.94 10.75 15.75
N ASP A 333 10.51 10.11 14.73
CA ASP A 333 11.33 10.78 13.71
C ASP A 333 10.53 11.77 12.86
N ARG A 334 9.19 11.66 12.87
CA ARG A 334 8.26 12.55 12.17
C ARG A 334 7.70 13.66 13.04
N LEU A 335 7.99 13.66 14.34
CA LEU A 335 7.60 14.73 15.26
C LEU A 335 8.59 15.89 15.14
N SER A 336 8.08 17.12 15.27
CA SER A 336 8.94 18.30 15.40
C SER A 336 9.79 18.24 16.68
N GLU A 337 10.92 18.95 16.70
CA GLU A 337 11.75 19.09 17.91
C GLU A 337 10.90 19.63 19.08
N TRP A 338 10.02 20.60 18.80
CA TRP A 338 9.09 21.13 19.79
C TRP A 338 8.15 20.05 20.38
N GLU A 339 7.52 19.23 19.54
CA GLU A 339 6.62 18.16 20.01
C GLU A 339 7.38 17.10 20.82
N GLN A 340 8.58 16.72 20.38
CA GLN A 340 9.44 15.81 21.13
C GLN A 340 9.77 16.40 22.52
N GLY A 341 10.14 17.69 22.58
CA GLY A 341 10.40 18.39 23.83
C GLY A 341 9.17 18.42 24.75
N VAL A 342 7.98 18.70 24.20
CA VAL A 342 6.72 18.68 24.98
C VAL A 342 6.44 17.31 25.56
N LEU A 343 6.54 16.25 24.75
CA LEU A 343 6.34 14.87 25.20
C LEU A 343 7.36 14.48 26.28
N ALA A 344 8.63 14.84 26.14
CA ALA A 344 9.65 14.53 27.16
C ALA A 344 9.37 15.27 28.49
N SER A 345 9.03 16.56 28.42
CA SER A 345 8.89 17.44 29.59
C SER A 345 7.56 17.32 30.35
N TYR A 346 6.47 16.91 29.68
CA TYR A 346 5.09 16.98 30.21
C TYR A 346 4.33 15.65 30.20
N MET A 347 4.94 14.56 29.76
CA MET A 347 4.34 13.22 29.87
C MET A 347 4.16 12.80 31.34
N ILE A 348 2.99 12.24 31.66
CA ILE A 348 2.68 11.65 32.96
C ILE A 348 2.62 10.14 32.82
N THR A 349 3.35 9.44 33.68
CA THR A 349 3.21 8.01 33.90
C THR A 349 1.95 7.74 34.74
N THR A 350 0.88 7.27 34.12
CA THR A 350 -0.29 6.77 34.85
C THR A 350 0.03 5.38 35.42
N ALA A 351 0.15 5.30 36.75
CA ALA A 351 0.26 4.02 37.45
C ALA A 351 -1.06 3.25 37.36
N GLY A 352 -1.04 2.08 36.74
CA GLY A 352 -2.18 1.17 36.68
C GLY A 352 -2.65 0.88 35.26
N SER A 353 -2.34 -0.35 34.83
CA SER A 353 -2.68 -0.99 33.54
C SER A 353 -2.10 -0.30 32.30
N PRO A 354 -1.26 -0.99 31.50
CA PRO A 354 -0.83 -0.45 30.21
C PRO A 354 -2.07 -0.24 29.34
N PRO A 355 -2.28 0.96 28.77
CA PRO A 355 -3.41 1.20 27.88
C PRO A 355 -3.34 0.24 26.69
N ALA A 356 -4.50 -0.18 26.20
CA ALA A 356 -4.67 -1.11 25.08
C ALA A 356 -4.21 -0.56 23.71
N GLN A 357 -3.62 0.63 23.70
CA GLN A 357 -2.88 1.31 22.64
C GLN A 357 -1.87 2.22 23.35
N PRO A 358 -0.72 2.60 22.76
CA PRO A 358 0.17 3.59 23.35
C PRO A 358 -0.49 4.97 23.28
N ALA A 359 -1.39 5.20 24.22
CA ALA A 359 -1.96 6.48 24.55
C ALA A 359 -1.03 7.11 25.58
N VAL A 360 -0.33 8.17 25.19
CA VAL A 360 0.53 8.92 26.09
C VAL A 360 -0.30 10.04 26.69
N THR A 361 -0.39 10.08 28.01
CA THR A 361 -1.06 11.18 28.71
C THR A 361 -0.06 12.29 28.96
N VAL A 362 -0.39 13.52 28.55
CA VAL A 362 0.42 14.71 28.81
C VAL A 362 -0.39 15.73 29.58
N ARG A 363 0.25 16.39 30.55
CA ARG A 363 -0.33 17.53 31.26
C ARG A 363 0.48 18.77 30.94
N VAL A 364 -0.15 19.66 30.19
CA VAL A 364 0.54 20.79 29.54
C VAL A 364 -0.15 22.11 29.89
N PRO A 365 0.59 23.23 29.91
CA PRO A 365 -0.01 24.56 30.03
C PRO A 365 -0.96 24.89 28.87
N GLU A 366 -1.93 25.77 29.11
CA GLU A 366 -2.95 26.21 28.14
C GLU A 366 -2.42 26.57 26.74
N PRO A 367 -1.31 27.32 26.57
CA PRO A 367 -0.81 27.67 25.23
C PRO A 367 -0.31 26.44 24.46
N VAL A 368 0.33 25.50 25.17
CA VAL A 368 0.81 24.23 24.60
C VAL A 368 -0.39 23.36 24.23
N ALA A 369 -1.41 23.27 25.09
CA ALA A 369 -2.63 22.51 24.81
C ALA A 369 -3.35 23.02 23.56
N THR A 370 -3.53 24.35 23.45
CA THR A 370 -4.18 25.00 22.32
C THR A 370 -3.46 24.70 21.01
N ARG A 371 -2.12 24.75 21.02
CA ARG A 371 -1.32 24.37 19.86
C ARG A 371 -1.49 22.91 19.48
N LEU A 372 -1.33 21.98 20.43
CA LEU A 372 -1.46 20.53 20.17
C LEU A 372 -2.83 20.16 19.60
N LEU A 373 -3.91 20.83 20.04
CA LEU A 373 -5.26 20.60 19.54
C LEU A 373 -5.56 21.24 18.18
N SER A 374 -4.83 22.30 17.80
CA SER A 374 -5.05 23.03 16.55
C SER A 374 -4.12 22.60 15.41
N GLN A 375 -2.96 22.04 15.73
CA GLN A 375 -1.96 21.62 14.75
C GLN A 375 -2.28 20.24 14.17
N GLN A 376 -2.12 20.09 12.86
CA GLN A 376 -2.05 18.76 12.24
C GLN A 376 -0.71 18.14 12.58
N SER A 377 -0.74 17.10 13.41
CA SER A 377 0.42 16.32 13.82
C SER A 377 0.29 14.88 13.35
N VAL A 378 1.41 14.15 13.42
CA VAL A 378 1.42 12.68 13.28
C VAL A 378 0.64 12.02 14.42
N LEU A 379 0.58 12.65 15.59
CA LEU A 379 -0.21 12.20 16.73
C LEU A 379 -1.57 12.89 16.72
N SER A 380 -2.62 12.13 17.05
CA SER A 380 -3.93 12.72 17.35
C SER A 380 -3.99 13.10 18.82
N TYR A 381 -4.26 14.37 19.12
CA TYR A 381 -4.45 14.87 20.48
C TYR A 381 -5.93 15.10 20.77
N ALA A 382 -6.41 14.62 21.92
CA ALA A 382 -7.76 14.85 22.39
C ALA A 382 -7.77 15.14 23.90
N GLU A 383 -8.72 15.96 24.35
CA GLU A 383 -8.93 16.19 25.79
C GLU A 383 -9.41 14.91 26.46
N GLN A 384 -8.85 14.61 27.63
CA GLN A 384 -9.32 13.50 28.45
C GLN A 384 -10.68 13.87 29.05
N ARG A 385 -11.78 13.45 28.41
CA ARG A 385 -13.09 13.44 29.06
C ARG A 385 -13.08 12.35 30.14
N PRO A 386 -13.63 12.59 31.35
CA PRO A 386 -13.88 11.50 32.28
C PRO A 386 -14.78 10.50 31.55
N GLU A 387 -14.29 9.27 31.39
CA GLU A 387 -15.08 8.24 30.75
C GLU A 387 -16.39 8.07 31.52
N PRO A 388 -17.54 7.95 30.82
CA PRO A 388 -18.74 7.47 31.46
C PRO A 388 -18.44 6.10 32.07
N SER A 389 -18.90 5.88 33.29
CA SER A 389 -18.81 4.61 34.02
C SER A 389 -19.01 3.40 33.07
N PRO A 390 -18.21 2.32 33.19
CA PRO A 390 -18.22 1.17 32.26
C PRO A 390 -19.53 0.37 32.22
N ALA A 391 -20.60 0.86 32.85
CA ALA A 391 -21.90 0.22 32.93
C ALA A 391 -22.82 0.46 31.71
N ALA A 392 -22.42 1.25 30.69
CA ALA A 392 -23.34 1.67 29.63
C ALA A 392 -22.91 1.36 28.17
N VAL A 393 -21.92 0.48 27.95
CA VAL A 393 -21.66 -0.14 26.64
C VAL A 393 -21.50 -1.65 26.81
N ALA A 394 -22.49 -2.27 27.44
CA ALA A 394 -22.58 -3.73 27.55
C ALA A 394 -23.81 -4.21 26.78
N VAL A 395 -23.81 -4.04 25.46
CA VAL A 395 -24.69 -4.80 24.57
C VAL A 395 -23.91 -5.19 23.30
N ARG A 396 -23.60 -6.49 23.23
CA ARG A 396 -22.97 -7.29 22.14
C ARG A 396 -21.42 -7.23 22.13
N SER A 397 -20.65 -8.30 22.34
CA SER A 397 -20.90 -9.74 22.15
C SER A 397 -20.14 -10.57 23.19
N GLN A 398 -20.75 -11.66 23.65
CA GLN A 398 -20.05 -12.68 24.42
C GLN A 398 -18.97 -13.37 23.56
N ALA A 399 -17.80 -13.55 24.20
CA ALA A 399 -16.75 -14.55 24.00
C ALA A 399 -15.38 -14.02 23.50
N ASP A 400 -14.60 -13.47 24.43
CA ASP A 400 -13.19 -13.79 24.76
C ASP A 400 -12.13 -14.13 23.69
N ASP A 401 -12.32 -13.80 22.41
CA ASP A 401 -11.41 -14.25 21.35
C ASP A 401 -10.97 -13.10 20.43
N SER A 402 -10.51 -11.97 20.99
CA SER A 402 -10.14 -10.76 20.23
C SER A 402 -8.76 -10.79 19.55
N GLY A 403 -7.99 -11.88 19.68
CA GLY A 403 -6.64 -11.99 19.12
C GLY A 403 -6.56 -12.76 17.79
N LEU A 404 -5.42 -12.66 17.11
CA LEU A 404 -5.10 -13.49 15.95
C LEU A 404 -4.79 -14.94 16.39
N GLY A 405 -5.84 -15.77 16.49
CA GLY A 405 -5.72 -17.20 16.75
C GLY A 405 -5.81 -18.07 15.48
N PRO A 406 -5.61 -19.39 15.61
CA PRO A 406 -5.89 -20.36 14.55
C PRO A 406 -7.33 -20.22 14.04
N GLY A 407 -7.50 -20.38 12.73
CA GLY A 407 -8.78 -20.33 12.04
C GLY A 407 -9.28 -18.93 11.71
N VAL A 408 -8.61 -17.86 12.17
CA VAL A 408 -8.88 -16.50 11.69
C VAL A 408 -8.56 -16.38 10.19
N PHE A 409 -7.50 -17.04 9.74
CA PHE A 409 -7.13 -17.15 8.33
C PHE A 409 -7.24 -18.61 7.86
N ASP A 410 -6.71 -18.95 6.69
CA ASP A 410 -6.88 -20.25 6.04
C ASP A 410 -6.03 -21.39 6.64
N ASP A 411 -5.61 -21.27 7.90
CA ASP A 411 -4.63 -22.14 8.56
C ASP A 411 -5.22 -23.35 9.29
N THR A 412 -6.55 -23.45 9.32
CA THR A 412 -7.28 -24.60 9.84
C THR A 412 -8.25 -25.17 8.80
N PRO A 413 -8.73 -26.42 8.98
CA PRO A 413 -9.82 -26.96 8.17
C PRO A 413 -10.99 -25.98 8.12
N VAL A 414 -11.70 -25.93 6.99
CA VAL A 414 -12.79 -24.95 6.76
C VAL A 414 -13.84 -24.98 7.89
N SER A 415 -14.12 -26.15 8.44
CA SER A 415 -15.06 -26.34 9.56
C SER A 415 -14.63 -25.66 10.87
N HIS A 416 -13.36 -25.30 11.03
CA HIS A 416 -12.80 -24.66 12.23
C HIS A 416 -12.46 -23.17 12.01
N ARG A 417 -12.85 -22.60 10.86
CA ARG A 417 -12.57 -21.20 10.54
C ARG A 417 -13.49 -20.25 11.29
N ARG A 418 -12.92 -19.11 11.68
CA ARG A 418 -13.54 -18.05 12.46
C ARG A 418 -13.94 -16.88 11.55
N LEU A 419 -14.94 -16.12 11.98
CA LEU A 419 -15.38 -14.93 11.26
C LEU A 419 -14.28 -13.86 11.24
N LEU A 420 -14.13 -13.23 10.08
CA LEU A 420 -13.20 -12.12 9.89
C LEU A 420 -13.73 -10.83 10.54
N THR A 421 -12.82 -10.02 11.06
CA THR A 421 -13.09 -8.66 11.52
C THR A 421 -12.21 -7.69 10.75
N ALA A 422 -12.56 -6.40 10.74
CA ALA A 422 -11.71 -5.38 10.12
C ALA A 422 -10.31 -5.32 10.77
N GLU A 423 -10.22 -5.62 12.07
CA GLU A 423 -8.96 -5.69 12.80
C GLU A 423 -8.05 -6.82 12.30
N HIS A 424 -8.60 -8.02 12.06
CA HIS A 424 -7.86 -9.13 11.48
C HIS A 424 -7.24 -8.74 10.12
N LEU A 425 -8.01 -8.06 9.27
CA LEU A 425 -7.58 -7.67 7.92
C LEU A 425 -6.52 -6.57 7.94
N ARG A 426 -6.60 -5.62 8.88
CA ARG A 426 -5.52 -4.64 9.13
C ARG A 426 -4.25 -5.32 9.60
N ALA A 427 -4.36 -6.32 10.47
CA ALA A 427 -3.21 -7.08 10.93
C ALA A 427 -2.54 -7.81 9.77
N LEU A 428 -3.32 -8.48 8.91
CA LEU A 428 -2.83 -9.10 7.68
C LEU A 428 -2.12 -8.09 6.77
N ARG A 429 -2.71 -6.90 6.58
CA ARG A 429 -2.10 -5.82 5.79
C ARG A 429 -0.75 -5.37 6.33
N SER A 430 -0.66 -5.18 7.63
CA SER A 430 0.55 -4.67 8.26
C SER A 430 1.72 -5.66 8.26
N THR A 431 1.43 -6.96 8.10
CA THR A 431 2.41 -8.04 8.29
C THR A 431 2.80 -8.74 7.00
N VAL A 432 1.95 -8.70 5.96
CA VAL A 432 2.21 -9.36 4.67
C VAL A 432 2.57 -8.34 3.61
N ARG A 433 3.62 -8.63 2.82
CA ARG A 433 4.14 -7.73 1.80
C ARG A 433 3.14 -7.44 0.67
N ASP A 434 2.41 -8.46 0.23
CA ASP A 434 1.48 -8.40 -0.89
C ASP A 434 0.04 -8.56 -0.38
N ALA A 435 -0.27 -7.87 0.72
CA ALA A 435 -1.54 -8.03 1.40
C ALA A 435 -2.74 -7.59 0.56
N GLU A 436 -2.57 -6.66 -0.38
CA GLU A 436 -3.67 -6.26 -1.27
C GLU A 436 -4.03 -7.32 -2.33
N GLN A 437 -3.38 -8.50 -2.33
CA GLN A 437 -3.72 -9.60 -3.25
C GLN A 437 -5.22 -9.98 -3.21
N LEU A 438 -5.63 -10.76 -4.20
CA LEU A 438 -6.98 -11.32 -4.25
C LEU A 438 -7.13 -12.49 -3.28
N TYR A 439 -8.27 -12.52 -2.59
CA TYR A 439 -8.67 -13.58 -1.67
C TYR A 439 -9.99 -14.18 -2.10
N VAL A 440 -10.06 -15.51 -2.08
CA VAL A 440 -11.31 -16.27 -2.10
C VAL A 440 -11.89 -16.20 -0.69
N VAL A 441 -13.15 -15.79 -0.55
CA VAL A 441 -13.86 -15.72 0.72
C VAL A 441 -15.23 -16.39 0.61
N LEU A 442 -15.80 -16.78 1.75
CA LEU A 442 -17.17 -17.27 1.87
C LEU A 442 -17.94 -16.32 2.80
N GLY A 443 -18.80 -15.48 2.23
CA GLY A 443 -19.73 -14.63 2.96
C GLY A 443 -21.05 -15.34 3.23
N LEU A 444 -21.69 -15.05 4.37
CA LEU A 444 -22.99 -15.64 4.72
C LEU A 444 -24.08 -15.27 3.71
N GLU A 445 -24.06 -14.04 3.20
CA GLU A 445 -25.06 -13.52 2.26
C GLU A 445 -24.60 -13.61 0.80
N THR A 446 -23.29 -13.50 0.55
CA THR A 446 -22.71 -13.42 -0.80
C THR A 446 -22.26 -14.76 -1.37
N GLY A 447 -22.13 -15.80 -0.54
CA GLY A 447 -21.56 -17.08 -0.96
C GLY A 447 -20.06 -16.98 -1.24
N VAL A 448 -19.56 -17.76 -2.20
CA VAL A 448 -18.13 -17.79 -2.54
C VAL A 448 -17.81 -16.66 -3.52
N GLU A 449 -16.87 -15.80 -3.16
CA GLU A 449 -16.46 -14.66 -3.97
C GLU A 449 -14.94 -14.44 -3.93
N VAL A 450 -14.42 -13.68 -4.91
CA VAL A 450 -13.01 -13.26 -4.98
C VAL A 450 -12.94 -11.75 -4.80
N VAL A 451 -12.23 -11.30 -3.77
CA VAL A 451 -12.23 -9.90 -3.32
C VAL A 451 -10.81 -9.46 -2.96
N ALA A 452 -10.49 -8.19 -3.24
CA ALA A 452 -9.25 -7.57 -2.76
C ALA A 452 -9.30 -7.28 -1.25
N LEU A 453 -8.16 -7.25 -0.56
CA LEU A 453 -8.13 -7.07 0.90
C LEU A 453 -8.76 -5.75 1.36
N SER A 454 -8.48 -4.65 0.67
CA SER A 454 -9.05 -3.32 0.93
C SER A 454 -10.57 -3.32 0.90
N MET A 455 -11.17 -3.90 -0.14
CA MET A 455 -12.62 -4.04 -0.25
C MET A 455 -13.17 -4.94 0.87
N LEU A 456 -12.48 -6.03 1.20
CA LEU A 456 -12.89 -6.91 2.30
C LEU A 456 -12.87 -6.20 3.65
N GLU A 457 -11.86 -5.37 3.92
CA GLU A 457 -11.80 -4.56 5.14
C GLU A 457 -12.94 -3.55 5.21
N GLN A 458 -13.23 -2.85 4.11
CA GLN A 458 -14.35 -1.91 4.04
C GLN A 458 -15.68 -2.61 4.30
N ARG A 459 -15.89 -3.79 3.71
CA ARG A 459 -17.08 -4.61 3.93
C ARG A 459 -17.19 -5.07 5.38
N CYS A 460 -16.11 -5.57 5.98
CA CYS A 460 -16.09 -5.95 7.40
C CYS A 460 -16.41 -4.76 8.31
N ALA A 461 -15.87 -3.57 8.00
CA ALA A 461 -16.19 -2.34 8.73
C ALA A 461 -17.66 -1.91 8.58
N ALA A 462 -18.30 -2.27 7.46
CA ALA A 462 -19.73 -2.09 7.21
C ALA A 462 -20.61 -3.24 7.75
N GLY A 463 -20.02 -4.24 8.43
CA GLY A 463 -20.75 -5.34 9.06
C GLY A 463 -20.84 -6.65 8.27
N TRP A 464 -20.07 -6.81 7.19
CA TRP A 464 -19.98 -8.08 6.47
C TRP A 464 -19.48 -9.22 7.36
N GLN A 465 -20.05 -10.41 7.16
CA GLN A 465 -19.74 -11.61 7.94
C GLN A 465 -19.36 -12.76 7.02
N GLY A 466 -18.14 -13.27 7.19
CA GLY A 466 -17.64 -14.40 6.42
C GLY A 466 -16.24 -14.83 6.84
N ILE A 467 -15.73 -15.82 6.12
CA ILE A 467 -14.42 -16.45 6.38
C ILE A 467 -13.51 -16.34 5.16
N LEU A 468 -12.20 -16.33 5.39
CA LEU A 468 -11.18 -16.42 4.33
C LEU A 468 -11.06 -17.87 3.87
N LEU A 469 -11.17 -18.11 2.55
CA LEU A 469 -11.00 -19.43 1.95
C LEU A 469 -9.56 -19.74 1.55
N ALA A 470 -8.97 -18.85 0.75
CA ALA A 470 -7.59 -18.93 0.26
C ALA A 470 -7.17 -17.57 -0.32
N GLY A 471 -5.88 -17.24 -0.31
CA GLY A 471 -5.30 -16.13 -1.08
C GLY A 471 -4.72 -16.58 -2.42
N ALA A 472 -4.33 -15.62 -3.27
CA ALA A 472 -3.63 -15.92 -4.52
C ALA A 472 -2.38 -16.80 -4.27
N SER A 473 -1.66 -16.55 -3.19
CA SER A 473 -0.45 -17.29 -2.82
C SER A 473 -0.67 -18.79 -2.50
N ASP A 474 -1.91 -19.21 -2.24
CA ASP A 474 -2.24 -20.60 -1.90
C ASP A 474 -2.48 -21.50 -3.12
N LEU A 475 -2.58 -20.92 -4.32
CA LEU A 475 -2.73 -21.69 -5.54
C LEU A 475 -1.44 -22.51 -5.82
N PRO A 476 -1.55 -23.84 -6.02
CA PRO A 476 -0.39 -24.73 -6.09
C PRO A 476 0.48 -24.43 -7.32
N GLY A 477 1.80 -24.57 -7.14
CA GLY A 477 2.79 -24.44 -8.22
C GLY A 477 2.49 -25.35 -9.41
N ALA A 478 1.93 -26.55 -9.17
CA ALA A 478 1.54 -27.48 -10.24
C ALA A 478 0.52 -26.90 -11.24
N LEU A 479 -0.28 -25.90 -10.86
CA LEU A 479 -1.15 -25.18 -11.80
C LEU A 479 -0.37 -24.12 -12.60
N ILE A 480 0.71 -23.57 -12.06
CA ILE A 480 1.35 -22.35 -12.58
C ILE A 480 2.63 -22.67 -13.35
N GLU A 481 3.45 -23.60 -12.86
CA GLU A 481 4.75 -23.99 -13.40
C GLU A 481 4.66 -24.45 -14.86
N PRO A 482 3.69 -25.31 -15.28
CA PRO A 482 3.59 -25.73 -16.69
C PRO A 482 3.34 -24.55 -17.63
N ARG A 483 2.55 -23.55 -17.19
CA ARG A 483 2.23 -22.36 -17.97
C ARG A 483 3.46 -21.46 -18.15
N GLN A 484 4.29 -21.34 -17.12
CA GLN A 484 5.54 -20.58 -17.18
C GLN A 484 6.56 -21.26 -18.09
N GLN A 485 6.67 -22.59 -18.01
CA GLN A 485 7.59 -23.38 -18.84
C GLN A 485 7.20 -23.30 -20.32
N ALA A 486 5.93 -23.49 -20.65
CA ALA A 486 5.44 -23.42 -22.03
C ALA A 486 5.79 -22.08 -22.71
N VAL A 487 5.61 -20.96 -22.01
CA VAL A 487 5.95 -19.63 -22.56
C VAL A 487 7.46 -19.42 -22.69
N SER A 488 8.25 -19.96 -21.76
CA SER A 488 9.70 -19.86 -21.79
C SER A 488 10.32 -20.68 -22.93
N GLU A 489 9.71 -21.82 -23.27
CA GLU A 489 10.12 -22.69 -24.37
C GLU A 489 9.74 -22.14 -25.75
N GLU A 490 8.61 -21.43 -25.86
CA GLU A 490 8.16 -20.75 -27.09
C GLU A 490 8.93 -19.45 -27.38
N ALA A 491 9.67 -18.91 -26.41
CA ALA A 491 10.32 -17.61 -26.50
C ALA A 491 11.67 -17.67 -27.25
N ALA A 492 11.67 -17.36 -28.54
CA ALA A 492 12.89 -16.93 -29.21
C ALA A 492 13.35 -15.57 -28.65
N GLU A 493 14.65 -15.42 -28.34
CA GLU A 493 15.24 -14.15 -27.90
C GLU A 493 14.89 -13.03 -28.88
N GLY A 494 14.32 -11.92 -28.38
CA GLY A 494 13.95 -10.75 -29.19
C GLY A 494 12.55 -10.78 -29.84
N SER A 495 11.74 -11.83 -29.64
CA SER A 495 10.36 -11.86 -30.17
C SER A 495 9.44 -10.85 -29.49
N SER A 496 8.56 -10.21 -30.28
CA SER A 496 7.56 -9.25 -29.80
C SER A 496 6.71 -9.82 -28.66
N VAL A 497 6.42 -8.98 -27.66
CA VAL A 497 5.48 -9.32 -26.57
C VAL A 497 4.09 -9.60 -27.15
N TRP A 498 3.66 -8.81 -28.13
CA TRP A 498 2.34 -8.91 -28.76
C TRP A 498 2.40 -9.81 -30.00
N ALA A 499 1.44 -10.72 -30.14
CA ALA A 499 1.28 -11.50 -31.37
C ALA A 499 0.97 -10.57 -32.56
N SER A 500 1.48 -10.93 -33.74
CA SER A 500 1.10 -10.24 -34.97
C SER A 500 -0.35 -10.58 -35.32
N PRO A 501 -1.16 -9.60 -35.77
CA PRO A 501 -2.52 -9.85 -36.23
C PRO A 501 -2.50 -10.83 -37.40
N VAL A 502 -3.39 -11.82 -37.34
CA VAL A 502 -3.63 -12.78 -38.43
C VAL A 502 -5.00 -12.48 -38.99
N TYR A 503 -5.03 -12.05 -40.26
CA TYR A 503 -6.27 -11.60 -40.91
C TYR A 503 -6.98 -12.71 -41.68
N ASP A 504 -6.28 -13.79 -42.08
CA ASP A 504 -6.89 -14.91 -42.81
C ASP A 504 -7.63 -15.84 -41.83
N PRO A 505 -8.98 -15.96 -41.92
CA PRO A 505 -9.76 -16.83 -41.05
C PRO A 505 -9.42 -18.32 -41.16
N ARG A 506 -8.77 -18.75 -42.26
CA ARG A 506 -8.37 -20.15 -42.49
C ARG A 506 -7.09 -20.52 -41.75
N ASP A 507 -6.31 -19.53 -41.32
CA ASP A 507 -5.11 -19.77 -40.53
C ASP A 507 -5.51 -20.30 -39.13
N PRO A 508 -4.93 -21.43 -38.66
CA PRO A 508 -5.15 -21.93 -37.30
C PRO A 508 -4.79 -20.96 -36.18
N ALA A 509 -4.02 -19.90 -36.46
CA ALA A 509 -3.69 -18.81 -35.54
C ALA A 509 -4.70 -17.66 -35.56
N PHE A 510 -5.68 -17.64 -36.48
CA PHE A 510 -6.73 -16.62 -36.50
C PHE A 510 -7.48 -16.57 -35.17
N GLY A 511 -7.64 -15.36 -34.62
CA GLY A 511 -8.25 -15.11 -33.31
C GLY A 511 -7.37 -15.49 -32.10
N ARG A 512 -6.12 -15.95 -32.30
CA ARG A 512 -5.19 -16.28 -31.19
C ARG A 512 -4.99 -15.08 -30.26
N SER A 513 -4.89 -13.86 -30.80
CA SER A 513 -4.67 -12.62 -30.04
C SER A 513 -5.75 -12.35 -28.98
N LEU A 514 -6.98 -12.82 -29.23
CA LEU A 514 -8.16 -12.66 -28.36
C LEU A 514 -8.25 -13.70 -27.24
N SER A 515 -7.45 -14.76 -27.32
CA SER A 515 -7.58 -15.95 -26.46
C SER A 515 -7.08 -15.72 -25.03
N MET A 516 -7.60 -16.52 -24.09
CA MET A 516 -7.07 -16.60 -22.72
C MET A 516 -5.61 -17.07 -22.67
N ALA A 517 -5.24 -18.02 -23.54
CA ALA A 517 -3.88 -18.56 -23.62
C ALA A 517 -2.87 -17.47 -24.03
N GLU A 518 -3.24 -16.63 -25.00
CA GLU A 518 -2.44 -15.49 -25.38
C GLU A 518 -2.31 -14.46 -24.25
N GLY A 519 -3.37 -14.25 -23.47
CA GLY A 519 -3.31 -13.41 -22.28
C GLY A 519 -2.29 -13.90 -21.24
N GLU A 520 -2.24 -15.21 -21.01
CA GLU A 520 -1.22 -15.82 -20.15
C GLU A 520 0.19 -15.61 -20.71
N ARG A 521 0.38 -15.84 -22.02
CA ARG A 521 1.66 -15.62 -22.70
C ARG A 521 2.13 -14.18 -22.55
N VAL A 522 1.27 -13.21 -22.87
CA VAL A 522 1.56 -11.77 -22.74
C VAL A 522 1.89 -11.40 -21.30
N LEU A 523 1.12 -11.89 -20.33
CA LEU A 523 1.37 -11.63 -18.90
C LEU A 523 2.76 -12.12 -18.50
N VAL A 524 3.12 -13.36 -18.85
CA VAL A 524 4.43 -13.93 -18.53
C VAL A 524 5.53 -13.09 -19.14
N ARG A 525 5.41 -12.72 -20.43
CA ARG A 525 6.38 -11.87 -21.14
C ARG A 525 6.53 -10.48 -20.51
N LEU A 526 5.43 -9.82 -20.13
CA LEU A 526 5.46 -8.51 -19.46
C LEU A 526 6.09 -8.58 -18.06
N CYS A 527 6.07 -9.75 -17.44
CA CYS A 527 6.66 -10.01 -16.13
C CYS A 527 8.05 -10.67 -16.21
N GLU A 528 8.59 -10.95 -17.40
CA GLU A 528 9.94 -11.53 -17.56
C GLU A 528 11.00 -10.66 -16.88
N GLY A 529 11.99 -11.30 -16.24
CA GLY A 529 13.02 -10.62 -15.45
C GLY A 529 12.55 -10.06 -14.11
N ARG A 530 11.25 -10.11 -13.79
CA ARG A 530 10.71 -9.74 -12.48
C ARG A 530 10.58 -10.99 -11.60
N ARG A 531 10.80 -10.84 -10.29
CA ARG A 531 10.73 -11.96 -9.32
C ARG A 531 9.32 -12.51 -9.07
N ASP A 532 8.30 -12.07 -9.82
CA ASP A 532 6.89 -12.18 -9.41
C ASP A 532 5.91 -12.78 -10.45
N VAL A 533 6.43 -13.40 -11.52
CA VAL A 533 5.60 -14.01 -12.59
C VAL A 533 4.59 -15.02 -12.00
N GLY A 534 5.02 -15.79 -11.00
CA GLY A 534 4.17 -16.80 -10.36
C GLY A 534 3.00 -16.20 -9.60
N HIS A 535 3.20 -15.09 -8.89
CA HIS A 535 2.09 -14.41 -8.21
C HIS A 535 1.13 -13.79 -9.22
N ALA A 536 1.64 -13.13 -10.27
CA ALA A 536 0.80 -12.55 -11.32
C ALA A 536 -0.11 -13.58 -12.00
N LEU A 537 0.38 -14.79 -12.30
CA LEU A 537 -0.43 -15.87 -12.86
C LEU A 537 -1.49 -16.41 -11.87
N ARG A 538 -1.16 -16.47 -10.57
CA ARG A 538 -2.13 -16.85 -9.53
C ARG A 538 -3.23 -15.80 -9.38
N SER A 539 -2.86 -14.52 -9.36
CA SER A 539 -3.82 -13.41 -9.34
C SER A 539 -4.68 -13.39 -10.61
N LEU A 540 -4.11 -13.69 -11.78
CA LEU A 540 -4.88 -13.86 -13.02
C LEU A 540 -5.90 -14.99 -12.89
N ALA A 541 -5.52 -16.14 -12.33
CA ALA A 541 -6.41 -17.28 -12.16
C ALA A 541 -7.60 -16.93 -11.24
N LEU A 542 -7.37 -16.20 -10.15
CA LEU A 542 -8.44 -15.72 -9.27
C LEU A 542 -9.29 -14.63 -9.92
N ALA A 543 -8.67 -13.62 -10.56
CA ALA A 543 -9.41 -12.54 -11.20
C ALA A 543 -10.35 -13.04 -12.32
N ARG A 544 -10.01 -14.17 -12.98
CA ARG A 544 -10.86 -14.80 -14.00
C ARG A 544 -12.16 -15.38 -13.46
N SER A 545 -12.29 -15.67 -12.17
CA SER A 545 -13.56 -16.14 -11.60
C SER A 545 -14.49 -15.00 -11.20
N VAL A 546 -13.98 -13.75 -11.21
CA VAL A 546 -14.78 -12.58 -10.85
C VAL A 546 -15.81 -12.31 -11.96
N PRO A 547 -17.12 -12.25 -11.65
CA PRO A 547 -18.15 -11.98 -12.65
C PRO A 547 -17.97 -10.61 -13.29
N ASP A 548 -17.73 -9.57 -12.50
CA ASP A 548 -17.54 -8.20 -12.96
C ASP A 548 -16.16 -7.67 -12.55
N LEU A 549 -15.30 -7.40 -13.54
CA LEU A 549 -13.93 -6.96 -13.27
C LEU A 549 -13.84 -5.56 -12.64
N ARG A 550 -14.94 -4.79 -12.66
CA ARG A 550 -15.03 -3.48 -11.99
C ARG A 550 -14.92 -3.60 -10.47
N ASP A 551 -15.30 -4.75 -9.91
CA ASP A 551 -15.19 -5.05 -8.48
C ASP A 551 -13.72 -5.19 -8.01
N LEU A 552 -12.78 -5.30 -8.96
CA LEU A 552 -11.34 -5.39 -8.67
C LEU A 552 -10.62 -4.04 -8.72
N GLY A 553 -11.27 -2.98 -9.23
CA GLY A 553 -10.63 -1.70 -9.55
C GLY A 553 -10.47 -0.72 -8.39
N ASP A 554 -10.98 -1.02 -7.19
CA ASP A 554 -11.14 -0.05 -6.09
C ASP A 554 -10.25 -0.37 -4.88
N GLY A 555 -8.93 -0.47 -5.09
CA GLY A 555 -7.98 -0.67 -4.00
C GLY A 555 -7.80 0.55 -3.08
N GLY A 556 -8.42 1.69 -3.40
CA GLY A 556 -8.17 2.97 -2.74
C GLY A 556 -6.75 3.49 -2.99
N TYR A 557 -6.29 4.41 -2.16
CA TYR A 557 -4.95 4.98 -2.21
C TYR A 557 -4.17 4.63 -0.93
N ASP A 558 -2.85 4.43 -1.05
CA ASP A 558 -1.97 4.41 0.12
C ASP A 558 -1.80 5.82 0.70
N ASP A 559 -1.13 5.93 1.85
CA ASP A 559 -0.93 7.20 2.54
C ASP A 559 -0.06 8.19 1.76
N ARG A 560 0.56 7.74 0.66
CA ARG A 560 1.35 8.56 -0.27
C ARG A 560 0.53 9.01 -1.47
N GLY A 561 -0.76 8.67 -1.51
CA GLY A 561 -1.64 8.97 -2.64
C GLY A 561 -1.40 8.08 -3.86
N VAL A 562 -0.74 6.93 -3.71
CA VAL A 562 -0.55 5.95 -4.79
C VAL A 562 -1.70 4.96 -4.77
N ALA A 563 -2.35 4.74 -5.93
CA ALA A 563 -3.45 3.79 -6.03
C ALA A 563 -2.97 2.39 -5.63
N ARG A 564 -3.68 1.75 -4.70
CA ARG A 564 -3.42 0.36 -4.35
C ARG A 564 -4.02 -0.50 -5.44
N SER A 565 -3.24 -1.47 -5.93
CA SER A 565 -3.70 -2.41 -6.94
C SER A 565 -3.57 -3.82 -6.38
N PRO A 566 -4.60 -4.66 -6.50
CA PRO A 566 -4.55 -6.03 -5.98
C PRO A 566 -3.60 -6.95 -6.76
N PHE A 567 -3.13 -6.48 -7.92
CA PHE A 567 -2.18 -7.21 -8.74
C PHE A 567 -1.43 -6.28 -9.70
N ALA A 568 -0.38 -6.81 -10.33
CA ALA A 568 0.41 -6.07 -11.31
C ALA A 568 -0.42 -5.69 -12.55
N PRO A 569 -0.16 -4.52 -13.20
CA PRO A 569 -0.86 -4.09 -14.41
C PRO A 569 -0.85 -5.12 -15.55
N ALA A 570 0.18 -5.98 -15.62
CA ALA A 570 0.27 -7.07 -16.59
C ALA A 570 -0.92 -8.06 -16.50
N VAL A 571 -1.56 -8.21 -15.34
CA VAL A 571 -2.73 -9.06 -15.16
C VAL A 571 -3.92 -8.55 -15.96
N TRP A 572 -4.09 -7.23 -16.13
CA TRP A 572 -5.14 -6.67 -16.99
C TRP A 572 -4.99 -7.12 -18.44
N ASN A 573 -3.76 -7.20 -18.95
CA ASN A 573 -3.49 -7.73 -20.29
C ASN A 573 -3.75 -9.24 -20.40
N GLY A 574 -3.68 -9.96 -19.27
CA GLY A 574 -4.06 -11.37 -19.18
C GLY A 574 -5.57 -11.63 -19.04
N LEU A 575 -6.34 -10.63 -18.59
CA LEU A 575 -7.80 -10.68 -18.45
C LEU A 575 -8.53 -10.18 -19.70
N LEU A 576 -8.00 -9.14 -20.31
CA LEU A 576 -8.63 -8.41 -21.41
C LEU A 576 -7.82 -8.53 -22.70
N ALA A 577 -8.53 -8.71 -23.81
CA ALA A 577 -8.00 -8.43 -25.12
C ALA A 577 -8.26 -6.94 -25.41
N MET A 578 -7.17 -6.18 -25.53
CA MET A 578 -7.22 -4.75 -25.85
C MET A 578 -7.45 -4.49 -27.35
N GLU A 579 -7.43 -5.54 -28.15
CA GLU A 579 -7.83 -5.55 -29.56
C GLU A 579 -9.35 -5.73 -29.68
N GLN A 580 -9.95 -5.13 -30.70
CA GLN A 580 -11.38 -5.24 -30.97
C GLN A 580 -11.72 -6.60 -31.57
N LEU A 581 -12.94 -7.06 -31.28
CA LEU A 581 -13.54 -8.15 -32.07
C LEU A 581 -13.93 -7.58 -33.44
N ASP A 582 -13.60 -8.31 -34.50
CA ASP A 582 -14.23 -8.09 -35.78
C ASP A 582 -15.64 -8.68 -35.73
N LEU A 583 -16.64 -7.80 -35.83
CA LEU A 583 -18.05 -8.18 -35.70
C LEU A 583 -18.77 -8.29 -37.04
N GLU A 584 -18.07 -8.08 -38.16
CA GLU A 584 -18.62 -8.07 -39.51
C GLU A 584 -19.45 -9.34 -39.85
N PRO A 585 -19.05 -10.58 -39.49
CA PRO A 585 -19.86 -11.77 -39.75
C PRO A 585 -21.27 -11.74 -39.13
N PHE A 586 -21.41 -11.03 -38.01
CA PHE A 586 -22.62 -10.99 -37.19
C PHE A 586 -23.51 -9.79 -37.52
N GLU A 587 -22.98 -8.79 -38.23
CA GLU A 587 -23.77 -7.67 -38.72
C GLU A 587 -24.86 -8.14 -39.69
N PRO A 588 -26.04 -7.48 -39.73
CA PRO A 588 -27.09 -7.81 -40.68
C PRO A 588 -26.57 -7.76 -42.12
N ALA A 589 -26.99 -8.72 -42.95
CA ALA A 589 -26.72 -8.66 -44.38
C ALA A 589 -27.48 -7.46 -44.99
N ALA A 590 -26.78 -6.38 -45.33
CA ALA A 590 -27.35 -5.22 -45.99
C ALA A 590 -27.59 -5.52 -47.49
N ASP A 591 -28.69 -5.00 -48.04
CA ASP A 591 -29.14 -5.28 -49.42
C ASP A 591 -28.25 -4.67 -50.52
N SER A 592 -27.37 -3.70 -50.20
CA SER A 592 -26.59 -2.98 -51.22
C SER A 592 -25.07 -3.20 -51.20
N ASP A 593 -24.46 -3.40 -50.02
CA ASP A 593 -23.00 -3.32 -49.85
C ASP A 593 -22.35 -4.60 -49.30
N GLY A 594 -23.15 -5.62 -48.96
CA GLY A 594 -22.65 -6.97 -48.70
C GLY A 594 -21.73 -7.17 -47.48
N ARG A 595 -21.50 -6.16 -46.62
CA ARG A 595 -20.54 -6.26 -45.50
C ARG A 595 -20.89 -7.34 -44.47
N GLY A 596 -22.15 -7.46 -44.04
CA GLY A 596 -22.57 -8.48 -43.06
C GLY A 596 -23.05 -9.83 -43.63
N SER A 597 -22.98 -10.89 -42.80
CA SER A 597 -23.59 -12.21 -43.09
C SER A 597 -24.80 -12.55 -42.21
N GLY A 598 -25.06 -11.77 -41.16
CA GLY A 598 -26.15 -11.99 -40.21
C GLY A 598 -26.04 -13.34 -39.50
N LEU A 599 -24.82 -13.81 -39.23
CA LEU A 599 -24.59 -15.03 -38.46
C LEU A 599 -24.99 -14.79 -36.98
N PRO A 600 -25.49 -15.81 -36.27
CA PRO A 600 -25.79 -15.66 -34.85
C PRO A 600 -24.50 -15.38 -34.04
N LEU A 601 -24.58 -14.61 -32.96
CA LEU A 601 -23.44 -14.40 -32.05
C LEU A 601 -23.13 -15.64 -31.20
N GLY A 602 -24.09 -16.54 -30.99
CA GLY A 602 -23.87 -17.78 -30.22
C GLY A 602 -23.29 -17.52 -28.84
N MET A 603 -22.27 -18.29 -28.49
CA MET A 603 -21.53 -18.19 -27.23
C MET A 603 -20.71 -16.89 -27.06
N LEU A 604 -20.57 -16.07 -28.13
CA LEU A 604 -19.93 -14.75 -28.04
C LEU A 604 -20.89 -13.68 -27.52
N ALA A 605 -22.21 -13.88 -27.63
CA ALA A 605 -23.22 -12.87 -27.27
C ALA A 605 -23.02 -12.33 -25.85
N ARG A 606 -22.73 -13.22 -24.89
CA ARG A 606 -22.54 -12.90 -23.46
C ARG A 606 -21.10 -12.57 -23.06
N VAL A 607 -20.16 -12.48 -24.02
CA VAL A 607 -18.80 -12.04 -23.71
C VAL A 607 -18.87 -10.61 -23.23
N GLN A 608 -18.23 -10.33 -22.10
CA GLN A 608 -18.19 -9.00 -21.50
C GLN A 608 -17.17 -8.12 -22.23
N ALA A 609 -17.57 -6.88 -22.50
CA ALA A 609 -16.75 -5.80 -22.97
C ALA A 609 -16.78 -4.65 -21.95
N TYR A 610 -15.62 -4.04 -21.73
CA TYR A 610 -15.45 -2.93 -20.81
C TYR A 610 -15.05 -1.68 -21.59
N THR A 611 -15.72 -0.57 -21.30
CA THR A 611 -15.54 0.71 -21.99
C THR A 611 -15.84 1.87 -21.06
N THR A 612 -15.27 3.03 -21.33
CA THR A 612 -15.59 4.26 -20.57
C THR A 612 -17.00 4.80 -20.85
N ASP A 613 -17.56 4.50 -22.02
CA ASP A 613 -18.87 5.01 -22.45
C ASP A 613 -19.44 4.11 -23.55
N ALA A 614 -20.29 3.15 -23.19
CA ALA A 614 -20.93 2.30 -24.19
C ALA A 614 -22.03 3.08 -24.93
N ALA A 615 -22.71 4.01 -24.26
CA ALA A 615 -23.89 4.68 -24.80
C ALA A 615 -23.62 5.99 -25.56
N GLY A 616 -22.36 6.45 -25.62
CA GLY A 616 -21.97 7.71 -26.27
C GLY A 616 -22.57 8.94 -25.59
N ARG A 617 -22.77 8.86 -24.26
CA ARG A 617 -23.47 9.88 -23.48
C ARG A 617 -22.59 11.07 -23.10
N TYR A 618 -21.28 10.90 -23.07
CA TYR A 618 -20.34 11.94 -22.64
C TYR A 618 -19.73 12.68 -23.84
N GLN A 619 -19.22 13.90 -23.63
CA GLN A 619 -18.65 14.76 -24.69
C GLN A 619 -17.28 14.27 -25.24
N GLY A 620 -17.00 12.97 -25.19
CA GLY A 620 -15.76 12.36 -25.65
C GLY A 620 -16.01 10.96 -26.21
N ARG A 621 -15.04 10.46 -26.98
CA ARG A 621 -15.10 9.10 -27.56
C ARG A 621 -14.95 8.05 -26.48
N ALA A 622 -15.55 6.89 -26.68
CA ALA A 622 -15.35 5.71 -25.86
C ALA A 622 -13.88 5.24 -25.94
N HIS A 623 -13.33 4.80 -24.81
CA HIS A 623 -11.96 4.31 -24.69
C HIS A 623 -11.91 2.92 -24.06
N SER A 624 -10.98 2.09 -24.53
CA SER A 624 -10.68 0.82 -23.88
C SER A 624 -9.88 1.05 -22.58
N PRO A 625 -9.99 0.12 -21.61
CA PRO A 625 -9.21 0.15 -20.37
C PRO A 625 -7.69 0.24 -20.48
N GLY A 626 -7.13 -0.15 -21.63
CA GLY A 626 -5.70 -0.03 -21.93
C GLY A 626 -5.31 1.24 -22.68
N CYS A 627 -6.26 2.16 -22.97
CA CYS A 627 -5.99 3.30 -23.82
C CYS A 627 -5.17 4.38 -23.13
N ALA A 628 -4.06 4.80 -23.76
CA ALA A 628 -3.22 5.90 -23.29
C ALA A 628 -3.95 7.25 -23.19
N HIS A 629 -5.05 7.45 -23.94
CA HIS A 629 -5.86 8.67 -23.87
C HIS A 629 -6.82 8.69 -22.65
N ARG A 630 -7.03 7.54 -21.99
CA ARG A 630 -8.00 7.41 -20.90
C ARG A 630 -7.43 7.97 -19.59
N ARG A 631 -6.28 7.46 -19.10
CA ARG A 631 -5.65 7.82 -17.81
C ARG A 631 -4.17 7.40 -17.73
N ALA A 632 -3.50 7.79 -16.63
CA ALA A 632 -2.11 7.42 -16.31
C ALA A 632 -1.93 5.95 -15.86
N GLN A 633 -2.99 5.25 -15.43
CA GLN A 633 -2.93 3.84 -15.01
C GLN A 633 -3.88 2.96 -15.85
N PRO A 634 -3.41 1.82 -16.38
CA PRO A 634 -4.24 0.89 -17.17
C PRO A 634 -5.08 -0.04 -16.29
N GLY A 635 -6.31 -0.35 -16.71
CA GLY A 635 -7.20 -1.28 -16.01
C GLY A 635 -8.68 -0.90 -16.04
N VAL A 636 -9.51 -1.80 -15.50
CA VAL A 636 -10.96 -1.57 -15.32
C VAL A 636 -11.20 -0.92 -13.97
N ASP A 637 -12.05 0.11 -13.94
CA ASP A 637 -12.48 0.77 -12.71
C ASP A 637 -14.01 0.69 -12.53
N ARG A 638 -14.49 1.06 -11.34
CA ARG A 638 -15.93 1.07 -11.00
C ARG A 638 -16.79 2.03 -11.83
N HIS A 639 -16.16 2.98 -12.51
CA HIS A 639 -16.81 3.98 -13.36
C HIS A 639 -16.88 3.55 -14.82
N ASP A 640 -16.20 2.46 -15.21
CA ASP A 640 -16.38 1.84 -16.51
C ASP A 640 -17.78 1.23 -16.65
N GLU A 641 -18.25 1.21 -17.89
CA GLU A 641 -19.42 0.48 -18.29
C GLU A 641 -19.02 -0.95 -18.71
N MET A 642 -19.75 -1.93 -18.18
CA MET A 642 -19.68 -3.31 -18.62
C MET A 642 -20.91 -3.58 -19.49
N VAL A 643 -20.67 -3.96 -20.74
CA VAL A 643 -21.69 -4.39 -21.70
C VAL A 643 -21.34 -5.76 -22.24
N THR A 644 -22.30 -6.44 -22.84
CA THR A 644 -22.07 -7.68 -23.59
C THR A 644 -21.78 -7.36 -25.06
N VAL A 645 -21.17 -8.30 -25.79
CA VAL A 645 -20.94 -8.14 -27.25
C VAL A 645 -22.25 -7.96 -28.01
N GLU A 646 -23.33 -8.62 -27.58
CA GLU A 646 -24.67 -8.44 -28.16
C GLU A 646 -25.20 -7.02 -27.97
N GLU A 647 -25.10 -6.47 -26.75
CA GLU A 647 -25.50 -5.09 -26.47
C GLU A 647 -24.63 -4.09 -27.23
N LEU A 648 -23.32 -4.35 -27.35
CA LEU A 648 -22.40 -3.49 -28.09
C LEU A 648 -22.74 -3.45 -29.59
N LEU A 649 -22.99 -4.61 -30.21
CA LEU A 649 -23.38 -4.71 -31.62
C LEU A 649 -24.72 -4.02 -31.91
N GLY A 650 -25.66 -4.09 -30.95
CA GLY A 650 -26.97 -3.44 -31.07
C GLY A 650 -26.95 -1.92 -30.86
N ASN A 651 -25.85 -1.35 -30.39
CA ASN A 651 -25.79 0.03 -29.92
C ASN A 651 -25.34 1.02 -31.00
N LYS A 652 -26.31 1.73 -31.58
CA LYS A 652 -26.08 2.76 -32.61
C LYS A 652 -25.47 4.07 -32.08
N GLY A 653 -25.42 4.26 -30.76
CA GLY A 653 -24.86 5.46 -30.13
C GLY A 653 -23.39 5.34 -29.74
N PHE A 654 -22.78 4.15 -29.93
CA PHE A 654 -21.39 3.92 -29.56
C PHE A 654 -20.41 4.69 -30.46
N ASP A 655 -19.60 5.58 -29.88
CA ASP A 655 -18.59 6.39 -30.59
C ASP A 655 -17.16 6.00 -30.16
N PRO A 656 -16.51 5.03 -30.83
CA PRO A 656 -15.21 4.53 -30.41
C PRO A 656 -14.03 5.46 -30.75
N CYS A 657 -13.05 5.50 -29.86
CA CYS A 657 -11.74 6.08 -30.15
C CYS A 657 -11.03 5.32 -31.28
N SER A 658 -10.61 6.03 -32.33
CA SER A 658 -9.94 5.46 -33.51
C SER A 658 -8.59 4.79 -33.26
N LYS A 659 -8.00 4.96 -32.06
CA LYS A 659 -6.70 4.35 -31.70
C LYS A 659 -6.85 3.06 -30.91
N CYS A 660 -7.86 2.96 -30.06
CA CYS A 660 -8.03 1.80 -29.18
C CYS A 660 -9.33 1.05 -29.43
N GLY A 661 -10.16 1.52 -30.36
CA GLY A 661 -11.43 0.90 -30.67
C GLY A 661 -12.54 1.12 -29.64
N GLY A 662 -12.24 1.77 -28.53
CA GLY A 662 -13.22 2.22 -27.54
C GLY A 662 -13.69 1.18 -26.54
N TYR A 663 -13.28 -0.09 -26.63
CA TYR A 663 -13.60 -1.12 -25.64
C TYR A 663 -12.51 -2.18 -25.57
N ALA A 664 -12.47 -2.96 -24.50
CA ALA A 664 -11.69 -4.19 -24.41
C ALA A 664 -12.59 -5.35 -24.02
N VAL A 665 -12.43 -6.50 -24.66
CA VAL A 665 -13.24 -7.70 -24.36
C VAL A 665 -12.53 -8.59 -23.34
N ARG A 666 -13.30 -9.25 -22.49
CA ARG A 666 -12.80 -10.35 -21.69
C ARG A 666 -12.28 -11.43 -22.62
N ARG A 667 -11.06 -11.91 -22.37
CA ARG A 667 -10.38 -12.84 -23.28
C ARG A 667 -11.20 -14.11 -23.48
N LEU A 668 -11.22 -14.57 -24.73
CA LEU A 668 -12.05 -15.66 -25.21
C LEU A 668 -11.49 -17.02 -24.78
N THR A 669 -12.39 -17.92 -24.41
CA THR A 669 -12.06 -19.34 -24.20
C THR A 669 -11.68 -20.02 -25.52
N ALA A 670 -11.02 -21.17 -25.45
CA ALA A 670 -10.64 -21.92 -26.67
C ALA A 670 -11.87 -22.25 -27.55
N ALA A 671 -13.01 -22.60 -26.93
CA ALA A 671 -14.26 -22.84 -27.64
C ALA A 671 -14.81 -21.57 -28.30
N GLN A 672 -14.73 -20.42 -27.61
CA GLN A 672 -15.16 -19.13 -28.18
C GLN A 672 -14.26 -18.69 -29.36
N VAL A 673 -12.95 -18.90 -29.28
CA VAL A 673 -12.03 -18.60 -30.39
C VAL A 673 -12.29 -19.53 -31.59
N ALA A 674 -12.53 -20.82 -31.34
CA ALA A 674 -12.88 -21.76 -32.39
C ALA A 674 -14.20 -21.37 -33.09
N TYR A 675 -15.21 -20.98 -32.31
CA TYR A 675 -16.47 -20.48 -32.84
C TYR A 675 -16.31 -19.17 -33.62
N TYR A 676 -15.56 -18.21 -33.07
CA TYR A 676 -15.21 -16.96 -33.75
C TYR A 676 -14.58 -17.23 -35.12
N ARG A 677 -13.57 -18.11 -35.16
CA ARG A 677 -12.93 -18.53 -36.41
C ARG A 677 -13.91 -19.16 -37.39
N ALA A 678 -14.74 -20.10 -36.92
CA ALA A 678 -15.73 -20.76 -37.77
C ALA A 678 -16.72 -19.76 -38.38
N ALA A 679 -17.17 -18.75 -37.60
CA ALA A 679 -18.05 -17.70 -38.10
C ALA A 679 -17.39 -16.86 -39.20
N HIS A 680 -16.12 -16.47 -39.03
CA HIS A 680 -15.37 -15.75 -40.06
C HIS A 680 -15.10 -16.60 -41.31
N GLN A 681 -14.78 -17.89 -41.15
CA GLN A 681 -14.60 -18.78 -42.29
C GLN A 681 -15.91 -18.98 -43.08
N LEU A 682 -17.05 -19.09 -42.40
CA LEU A 682 -18.36 -19.15 -43.05
C LEU A 682 -18.73 -17.82 -43.72
N HIS A 683 -18.36 -16.68 -43.11
CA HIS A 683 -18.50 -15.36 -43.71
C HIS A 683 -17.68 -15.23 -45.00
N ASP A 684 -16.42 -15.65 -44.98
CA ASP A 684 -15.56 -15.68 -46.18
C ASP A 684 -16.15 -16.57 -47.28
N CYS A 685 -16.72 -17.73 -46.91
CA CYS A 685 -17.42 -18.58 -47.86
C CYS A 685 -18.64 -17.85 -48.45
N ALA A 686 -19.40 -17.12 -47.63
CA ALA A 686 -20.52 -16.31 -48.09
C ALA A 686 -20.10 -15.23 -49.09
N GLN A 687 -19.00 -14.52 -48.81
CA GLN A 687 -18.47 -13.50 -49.73
C GLN A 687 -18.00 -14.11 -51.06
N ARG A 688 -17.34 -15.26 -51.02
CA ARG A 688 -16.92 -15.98 -52.24
C ARG A 688 -18.10 -16.46 -53.07
N VAL A 689 -19.13 -17.03 -52.44
CA VAL A 689 -20.36 -17.45 -53.12
C VAL A 689 -21.03 -16.25 -53.79
N ARG A 690 -21.17 -15.12 -53.07
CA ARG A 690 -21.72 -13.87 -53.64
C ARG A 690 -20.90 -13.37 -54.82
N ALA A 691 -19.57 -13.34 -54.71
CA ALA A 691 -18.69 -12.93 -55.80
C ALA A 691 -18.81 -13.84 -57.03
N THR A 692 -18.91 -15.16 -56.85
CA THR A 692 -19.13 -16.13 -57.94
C THR A 692 -20.48 -15.90 -58.63
N VAL A 693 -21.54 -15.71 -57.84
CA VAL A 693 -22.90 -15.46 -58.35
C VAL A 693 -22.98 -14.11 -59.09
N TRP A 694 -22.38 -13.04 -58.55
CA TRP A 694 -22.42 -11.70 -59.15
C TRP A 694 -21.52 -11.53 -60.38
N HIS A 695 -20.34 -12.14 -60.38
CA HIS A 695 -19.38 -11.96 -61.48
C HIS A 695 -19.44 -13.07 -62.54
N ARG A 696 -20.28 -14.10 -62.37
CA ARG A 696 -20.33 -15.32 -63.22
C ARG A 696 -18.93 -15.89 -63.49
N SER A 697 -18.05 -15.79 -62.50
CA SER A 697 -16.68 -16.25 -62.62
C SER A 697 -16.64 -17.76 -62.48
N ALA A 698 -16.11 -18.46 -63.49
CA ALA A 698 -15.87 -19.90 -63.49
C ALA A 698 -14.69 -20.28 -62.56
N GLY A 699 -14.81 -19.96 -61.27
CA GLY A 699 -13.88 -20.42 -60.24
C GLY A 699 -14.22 -21.84 -59.81
N ASP A 700 -13.19 -22.64 -59.48
CA ASP A 700 -13.34 -23.99 -58.93
C ASP A 700 -14.06 -23.93 -57.57
N GLY A 701 -15.38 -24.13 -57.59
CA GLY A 701 -16.25 -24.13 -56.42
C GLY A 701 -16.02 -25.31 -55.48
N SER A 702 -15.23 -26.33 -55.88
CA SER A 702 -15.01 -27.55 -55.10
C SER A 702 -14.44 -27.28 -53.71
N ALA A 703 -13.45 -26.37 -53.62
CA ALA A 703 -12.85 -25.99 -52.34
C ALA A 703 -13.84 -25.27 -51.40
N THR A 704 -14.84 -24.58 -51.94
CA THR A 704 -15.88 -23.93 -51.14
C THR A 704 -16.96 -24.91 -50.70
N VAL A 705 -17.27 -25.93 -51.54
CA VAL A 705 -18.17 -27.04 -51.17
C VAL A 705 -17.57 -27.86 -50.03
N THR A 706 -16.30 -28.27 -50.13
CA THR A 706 -15.62 -29.02 -49.07
C THR A 706 -15.57 -28.24 -47.75
N ALA A 707 -15.28 -26.93 -47.81
CA ALA A 707 -15.32 -26.08 -46.61
C ALA A 707 -16.74 -26.00 -45.99
N LEU A 708 -17.80 -26.00 -46.81
CA LEU A 708 -19.19 -26.03 -46.32
C LEU A 708 -19.60 -27.38 -45.71
N GLU A 709 -19.00 -28.50 -46.15
CA GLU A 709 -19.21 -29.83 -45.55
C GLU A 709 -18.60 -29.93 -44.14
N GLU A 710 -17.45 -29.28 -43.90
CA GLU A 710 -16.81 -29.23 -42.57
C GLU A 710 -17.69 -28.50 -41.52
N PHE A 711 -18.56 -27.58 -41.93
CA PHE A 711 -19.47 -26.87 -41.03
C PHE A 711 -20.71 -27.68 -40.62
N ASP A 712 -21.07 -28.73 -41.36
CA ASP A 712 -22.14 -29.66 -40.96
C ASP A 712 -21.66 -30.58 -39.82
N ASP A 713 -20.38 -30.95 -39.81
CA ASP A 713 -19.77 -31.75 -38.74
C ASP A 713 -19.61 -30.96 -37.42
N LEU A 714 -19.43 -29.63 -37.53
CA LEU A 714 -19.43 -28.71 -36.39
C LEU A 714 -20.82 -28.63 -35.73
N ASP A 715 -21.91 -28.84 -36.48
CA ASP A 715 -23.30 -28.78 -36.01
C ASP A 715 -23.63 -29.97 -35.07
N ALA A 716 -23.22 -31.19 -35.42
CA ALA A 716 -23.63 -32.39 -34.69
C ALA A 716 -23.01 -32.54 -33.29
N ARG A 717 -21.75 -32.13 -33.11
CA ARG A 717 -21.01 -32.27 -31.83
C ARG A 717 -21.00 -31.01 -30.97
N THR A 718 -21.37 -29.86 -31.53
CA THR A 718 -21.10 -28.54 -30.92
C THR A 718 -22.35 -27.66 -30.79
N ALA A 719 -23.50 -28.03 -31.37
CA ALA A 719 -24.72 -27.22 -31.31
C ALA A 719 -25.22 -26.90 -29.89
N GLN A 720 -25.04 -27.81 -28.92
CA GLN A 720 -25.38 -27.54 -27.50
C GLN A 720 -24.32 -26.69 -26.77
N ALA A 721 -23.08 -26.66 -27.25
CA ALA A 721 -21.96 -25.97 -26.60
C ALA A 721 -21.77 -24.54 -27.13
N CYS A 722 -22.04 -24.30 -28.41
CA CYS A 722 -21.84 -22.99 -29.07
C CYS A 722 -23.10 -22.13 -29.13
N PHE A 723 -24.30 -22.70 -29.03
CA PHE A 723 -25.56 -21.97 -29.11
C PHE A 723 -26.37 -22.12 -27.82
N PRO A 724 -26.61 -21.03 -27.07
CA PRO A 724 -27.46 -21.08 -25.88
C PRO A 724 -28.94 -21.28 -26.22
N ASP A 725 -29.37 -21.00 -27.46
CA ASP A 725 -30.73 -21.19 -27.95
C ASP A 725 -30.76 -22.02 -29.25
N HIS A 726 -31.72 -22.95 -29.34
CA HIS A 726 -32.04 -23.71 -30.53
C HIS A 726 -32.38 -22.84 -31.76
N SER A 727 -32.90 -21.62 -31.55
CA SER A 727 -33.18 -20.69 -32.66
C SER A 727 -31.92 -20.26 -33.41
N GLN A 728 -30.82 -19.99 -32.69
CA GLN A 728 -29.54 -19.59 -33.26
C GLN A 728 -28.87 -20.76 -34.00
N ALA A 729 -28.96 -21.98 -33.45
CA ALA A 729 -28.49 -23.18 -34.15
C ALA A 729 -29.27 -23.42 -35.47
N ARG A 730 -30.57 -23.11 -35.51
CA ARG A 730 -31.34 -23.13 -36.77
C ARG A 730 -30.92 -22.02 -37.73
N GLN A 731 -30.60 -20.83 -37.24
CA GLN A 731 -30.12 -19.71 -38.07
C GLN A 731 -28.78 -20.05 -38.74
N TRP A 732 -27.84 -20.64 -37.99
CA TRP A 732 -26.56 -21.13 -38.52
C TRP A 732 -26.77 -22.13 -39.66
N ARG A 733 -27.55 -23.20 -39.42
CA ARG A 733 -27.87 -24.20 -40.44
C ARG A 733 -28.50 -23.60 -41.68
N ARG A 734 -29.47 -22.70 -41.51
CA ARG A 734 -30.10 -22.00 -42.63
C ARG A 734 -29.10 -21.20 -43.45
N ALA A 735 -28.08 -20.61 -42.81
CA ALA A 735 -27.02 -19.89 -43.53
C ALA A 735 -26.16 -20.85 -44.36
N VAL A 736 -25.71 -21.96 -43.80
CA VAL A 736 -24.94 -23.00 -44.52
C VAL A 736 -25.76 -23.58 -45.68
N ASP A 737 -27.01 -24.00 -45.43
CA ASP A 737 -27.91 -24.57 -46.44
C ASP A 737 -28.25 -23.57 -47.55
N ARG A 738 -28.34 -22.27 -47.24
CA ARG A 738 -28.55 -21.22 -48.23
C ARG A 738 -27.35 -21.10 -49.16
N LEU A 739 -26.14 -20.99 -48.61
CA LEU A 739 -24.91 -20.85 -49.40
C LEU A 739 -24.68 -22.06 -50.31
N ARG A 740 -24.98 -23.28 -49.82
CA ARG A 740 -24.91 -24.51 -50.60
C ARG A 740 -25.85 -24.47 -51.81
N ARG A 741 -27.10 -24.05 -51.60
CA ARG A 741 -28.09 -23.93 -52.68
C ARG A 741 -27.72 -22.87 -53.71
N GLU A 742 -27.20 -21.72 -53.27
CA GLU A 742 -26.73 -20.66 -54.15
C GLU A 742 -25.58 -21.13 -55.05
N LEU A 743 -24.62 -21.87 -54.48
CA LEU A 743 -23.47 -22.40 -55.22
C LEU A 743 -23.85 -23.55 -56.20
N GLN A 744 -24.83 -24.38 -55.83
CA GLN A 744 -25.37 -25.42 -56.72
C GLN A 744 -26.18 -24.83 -57.87
N GLY A 745 -26.97 -23.78 -57.60
CA GLY A 745 -27.75 -23.06 -58.60
C GLY A 745 -26.88 -22.33 -59.62
N SER A 746 -25.72 -21.79 -59.22
CA SER A 746 -24.77 -21.15 -60.14
C SER A 746 -23.94 -22.13 -60.98
N SER A 747 -23.95 -23.43 -60.65
CA SER A 747 -23.21 -24.47 -61.39
C SER A 747 -24.09 -25.21 -62.41
N ALA A 748 -25.40 -24.94 -62.44
CA ALA A 748 -26.38 -25.59 -63.30
C ALA A 748 -26.88 -24.70 -64.47
N GLU A 749 -26.44 -23.45 -64.52
CA GLU A 749 -26.53 -22.52 -65.67
C GLU A 749 -25.19 -22.44 -66.39
#